data_AF-A0A8J9Z278-F1
#
_entry.id   AF-A0A8J9Z278-F1
#
_cell.length_a   1.000
_cell.length_b   1.000
_cell.length_c   1.000
_cell.angle_alpha   90.00
_cell.angle_beta   90.00
_cell.angle_gamma   90.00
#
_symmetry.space_group_name_H-M   'P 1'
#
loop_
_entity.id
_entity.type
_entity.pdbx_description
1 polymer ?
#
loop_
_entity_poly.entity_id
_entity_poly.type
_entity_poly.pdbx_seq_one_letter_code
_entity_poly.pdbx_strand_id
1 'polypeptide(L)'
;MSTTTQATTSSLLTTPGRPRALRNAAMVRPTRLVNEGEQLTLLCLTAGSPPPSFTWTRENSAALPGAAVVDPVTGTLVIGGVRPEDDGMYTCTADNGVDVVTSNVSFAVCPDISGCSDSSKWCPNWANSGECENNPGWMLPNCPLSCGVCHPDLPSECLTTKRGRSWDTWECSNVTDVPDEVRTELNLDTFYQKYLHAYGIPILGSSILPDDALRRCCYDVLFMLADRRDLRDSYFNVYGRAAIMAESEVTLDIPEHSNMDPSFNTRARGLGGTVTFPVSTGAEENVLCYQHDRLRVEDVFMHEFAHGVHNMAARIVIPDFNARLEAAYQDALANGRFANTYAADTVFEYWAEGVQSYFDVNHERDPPDGIHNHVNTREELMVYDPVLYNLVHEIFPCENKVVDRCDNDYDESEIRVDCENGLARTKIDGSSIFQTNRDNCASVICENGGTCINDISTYTCNCASGYEGDHCETDIDDCSSVVCDNGGTCIDGVNSYSCNCLPGYEGDHCETMISTTTRTTPLGPTTTLSGPRGLRIAAMVRPTRLVNEGEQMTILCLSGGSPFPPRFTWTRGNSAALPASAVVDPVTGTLVIGGVRPEDDGMYTCTADNGVDMVTSDASFDVCPDVSDCSDSNRWCPRWASDGQCESNPGWMLPNCPLSCGQCHPDLPAECLTTKRGRAWDTWECNNVTDVPDDVRTELSLDTFYQKYLHAYGIPILGSSILPDDALRRCCYDVLFMLADRRDLRDSYFNVYGRAAIMAESEVTLDVPEHSNMDPIFNTRARGLGGTTSFPVSTGAEENVLCYQHDSLRVEDIFMHEFAHGVHNMAAKIVIPDFNARLEAAYQDAMANGRFANTYAADTVFEYWAEGVQSYFDVNHERDPPDGIHNHVNTREELMVYDPVLYNLVHEVFPCENRVVKRCVKDYDASEIKVDCENGLARTLIDGSTIFN
;
A
#
# COMPACT_ATOMS: atom_id res chain seq x y z
N MET A 1 -2.00 -27.33 34.33
CA MET A 1 -2.41 -28.54 35.10
C MET A 1 -3.73 -29.06 34.54
N SER A 2 -4.12 -30.30 34.86
CA SER A 2 -5.30 -30.95 34.26
C SER A 2 -6.65 -30.41 34.75
N THR A 3 -7.45 -29.84 33.84
CA THR A 3 -8.91 -29.78 33.93
C THR A 3 -9.52 -30.11 32.58
N THR A 4 -10.06 -31.32 32.44
CA THR A 4 -10.71 -31.79 31.21
C THR A 4 -12.13 -31.25 31.10
N THR A 5 -12.45 -30.54 30.03
CA THR A 5 -13.82 -30.22 29.62
C THR A 5 -14.13 -30.94 28.32
N GLN A 6 -14.93 -32.01 28.40
CA GLN A 6 -15.40 -32.70 27.21
C GLN A 6 -16.43 -31.84 26.49
N ALA A 7 -16.11 -31.35 25.29
CA ALA A 7 -17.13 -30.95 24.34
C ALA A 7 -17.89 -32.22 23.92
N THR A 8 -19.01 -32.52 24.60
CA THR A 8 -19.78 -33.73 24.29
C THR A 8 -20.45 -33.59 22.93
N THR A 9 -19.87 -34.25 21.94
CA THR A 9 -20.43 -34.45 20.60
C THR A 9 -21.95 -34.57 20.61
N SER A 10 -22.65 -33.70 19.89
CA SER A 10 -24.04 -33.98 19.49
C SER A 10 -24.03 -35.08 18.43
N SER A 11 -23.83 -36.32 18.86
CA SER A 11 -23.58 -37.47 18.00
C SER A 11 -24.71 -37.71 16.98
N LEU A 12 -24.49 -37.34 15.72
CA LEU A 12 -25.43 -37.59 14.62
C LEU A 12 -25.33 -39.01 14.03
N LEU A 13 -24.89 -39.98 14.83
CA LEU A 13 -25.06 -41.41 14.58
C LEU A 13 -25.95 -42.08 15.64
N THR A 14 -27.24 -42.10 15.34
CA THR A 14 -28.21 -43.13 15.78
C THR A 14 -28.39 -43.36 17.29
N THR A 15 -29.13 -42.45 17.93
CA THR A 15 -30.20 -42.89 18.85
C THR A 15 -31.56 -42.39 18.32
N PRO A 16 -32.67 -43.15 18.49
CA PRO A 16 -33.97 -42.76 17.96
C PRO A 16 -34.59 -41.64 18.80
N GLY A 17 -34.17 -40.40 18.55
CA GLY A 17 -34.77 -39.20 19.12
C GLY A 17 -36.26 -39.10 18.80
N ARG A 18 -37.03 -38.45 19.67
CA ARG A 18 -38.45 -38.19 19.42
C ARG A 18 -38.61 -37.33 18.15
N PRO A 19 -39.69 -37.53 17.36
CA PRO A 19 -39.97 -36.67 16.21
C PRO A 19 -39.98 -35.19 16.61
N ARG A 20 -39.28 -34.36 15.83
CA ARG A 20 -39.23 -32.90 15.99
C ARG A 20 -39.97 -32.30 14.79
N ALA A 21 -41.07 -31.61 15.07
CA ALA A 21 -41.79 -30.81 14.10
C ALA A 21 -40.86 -29.79 13.43
N LEU A 22 -41.17 -29.42 12.19
CA LEU A 22 -40.38 -28.46 11.44
C LEU A 22 -40.49 -27.07 12.07
N ARG A 23 -39.39 -26.31 12.05
CA ARG A 23 -39.47 -24.85 12.27
C ARG A 23 -40.07 -24.20 11.03
N ASN A 24 -40.58 -22.97 11.17
CA ASN A 24 -40.94 -22.13 10.02
C ASN A 24 -39.84 -22.21 8.95
N ALA A 25 -40.21 -22.49 7.69
CA ALA A 25 -39.23 -22.49 6.61
C ALA A 25 -38.74 -21.06 6.39
N ALA A 26 -37.46 -20.83 6.66
CA ALA A 26 -36.79 -19.59 6.32
C ALA A 26 -36.34 -19.70 4.86
N MET A 27 -36.92 -18.87 4.00
CA MET A 27 -36.22 -18.50 2.77
C MET A 27 -35.26 -17.38 3.09
N VAL A 28 -33.98 -17.66 2.88
CA VAL A 28 -32.99 -16.66 2.47
C VAL A 28 -33.60 -15.83 1.35
N ARG A 29 -33.45 -14.50 1.38
CA ARG A 29 -33.91 -13.62 0.29
C ARG A 29 -32.73 -13.40 -0.67
N PRO A 30 -32.51 -14.25 -1.69
CA PRO A 30 -31.17 -14.45 -2.25
C PRO A 30 -30.73 -13.35 -3.22
N THR A 31 -31.71 -12.59 -3.70
CA THR A 31 -31.64 -11.44 -4.60
C THR A 31 -33.08 -10.98 -4.78
N ARG A 32 -33.43 -9.72 -4.52
CA ARG A 32 -34.74 -9.18 -5.00
C ARG A 32 -34.72 -9.01 -6.52
N LEU A 33 -33.54 -8.79 -7.11
CA LEU A 33 -33.33 -8.69 -8.55
C LEU A 33 -32.03 -9.40 -8.98
N VAL A 34 -32.04 -9.97 -10.19
CA VAL A 34 -30.94 -10.70 -10.84
C VAL A 34 -30.76 -10.12 -12.25
N ASN A 35 -29.58 -10.17 -12.88
CA ASN A 35 -29.51 -9.77 -14.31
C ASN A 35 -29.93 -10.92 -15.25
N GLU A 36 -30.41 -10.57 -16.44
CA GLU A 36 -30.63 -11.51 -17.53
C GLU A 36 -29.32 -12.23 -17.89
N GLY A 37 -29.37 -13.56 -17.98
CA GLY A 37 -28.23 -14.43 -18.25
C GLY A 37 -27.46 -14.92 -17.01
N GLU A 38 -27.71 -14.38 -15.82
CA GLU A 38 -27.07 -14.85 -14.58
C GLU A 38 -27.68 -16.16 -14.05
N GLN A 39 -27.02 -16.79 -13.07
CA GLN A 39 -27.56 -17.95 -12.36
C GLN A 39 -28.24 -17.49 -11.06
N LEU A 40 -29.50 -17.88 -10.86
CA LEU A 40 -30.22 -17.67 -9.61
C LEU A 40 -30.19 -18.92 -8.73
N THR A 41 -29.82 -18.77 -7.46
CA THR A 41 -29.91 -19.82 -6.44
C THR A 41 -30.93 -19.42 -5.38
N LEU A 42 -31.98 -20.23 -5.20
CA LEU A 42 -33.00 -20.08 -4.16
C LEU A 42 -32.84 -21.16 -3.08
N LEU A 43 -32.87 -20.77 -1.81
CA LEU A 43 -32.69 -21.66 -0.67
C LEU A 43 -33.95 -21.79 0.18
N CYS A 44 -34.19 -23.00 0.67
CA CYS A 44 -35.30 -23.30 1.57
C CYS A 44 -34.78 -23.97 2.84
N LEU A 45 -34.73 -23.23 3.94
CA LEU A 45 -34.10 -23.68 5.18
C LEU A 45 -35.13 -24.04 6.24
N THR A 46 -35.18 -25.30 6.63
CA THR A 46 -35.82 -25.73 7.89
C THR A 46 -35.12 -26.97 8.44
N ALA A 47 -35.29 -27.20 9.74
CA ALA A 47 -34.71 -28.33 10.46
C ALA A 47 -35.81 -29.12 11.18
N GLY A 48 -35.75 -30.44 11.09
CA GLY A 48 -36.69 -31.38 11.71
C GLY A 48 -36.03 -32.71 12.06
N SER A 49 -36.79 -33.59 12.69
CA SER A 49 -36.43 -35.01 12.87
C SER A 49 -37.67 -35.86 12.61
N PRO A 50 -37.74 -36.70 11.56
CA PRO A 50 -36.69 -36.96 10.56
C PRO A 50 -36.23 -35.72 9.77
N PRO A 51 -35.10 -35.80 9.03
CA PRO A 51 -34.71 -34.74 8.10
C PRO A 51 -35.82 -34.45 7.07
N PRO A 52 -36.06 -33.18 6.74
CA PRO A 52 -37.01 -32.81 5.69
C PRO A 52 -36.55 -33.23 4.30
N SER A 53 -37.53 -33.43 3.43
CA SER A 53 -37.40 -33.46 1.98
C SER A 53 -38.04 -32.20 1.40
N PHE A 54 -37.52 -31.72 0.28
CA PHE A 54 -37.87 -30.41 -0.27
C PHE A 54 -38.44 -30.48 -1.68
N THR A 55 -39.39 -29.60 -1.99
CA THR A 55 -40.00 -29.43 -3.32
C THR A 55 -40.28 -27.96 -3.61
N TRP A 56 -40.26 -27.58 -4.88
CA TRP A 56 -40.44 -26.18 -5.32
C TRP A 56 -41.55 -26.06 -6.38
N THR A 57 -42.29 -24.95 -6.36
CA THR A 57 -43.30 -24.58 -7.36
C THR A 57 -43.22 -23.08 -7.69
N ARG A 58 -43.74 -22.68 -8.86
CA ARG A 58 -43.91 -21.27 -9.29
C ARG A 58 -45.42 -20.90 -9.24
N GLU A 59 -45.73 -19.60 -9.24
CA GLU A 59 -47.11 -19.08 -9.14
C GLU A 59 -48.17 -19.85 -9.92
N ASN A 60 -49.37 -19.96 -9.32
CA ASN A 60 -50.52 -20.66 -9.90
C ASN A 60 -50.27 -22.14 -10.26
N SER A 61 -49.27 -22.78 -9.63
CA SER A 61 -48.77 -24.13 -9.97
C SER A 61 -48.19 -24.22 -11.39
N ALA A 62 -47.60 -23.13 -11.89
CA ALA A 62 -46.78 -23.17 -13.09
C ALA A 62 -45.56 -24.09 -12.88
N ALA A 63 -45.08 -24.69 -13.98
CA ALA A 63 -43.82 -25.41 -13.98
C ALA A 63 -42.66 -24.45 -13.66
N LEU A 64 -41.61 -24.99 -13.03
CA LEU A 64 -40.34 -24.28 -12.91
C LEU A 64 -39.72 -24.04 -14.30
N PRO A 65 -38.83 -23.04 -14.46
CA PRO A 65 -38.11 -22.79 -15.71
C PRO A 65 -37.41 -24.03 -16.28
N GLY A 66 -37.20 -24.06 -17.59
CA GLY A 66 -36.58 -25.22 -18.26
C GLY A 66 -35.12 -25.50 -17.85
N ALA A 67 -34.45 -24.51 -17.25
CA ALA A 67 -33.10 -24.60 -16.69
C ALA A 67 -33.08 -24.82 -15.15
N ALA A 68 -34.24 -25.09 -14.54
CA ALA A 68 -34.34 -25.29 -13.10
C ALA A 68 -33.83 -26.67 -12.65
N VAL A 69 -32.91 -26.68 -11.69
CA VAL A 69 -32.40 -27.86 -10.98
C VAL A 69 -32.78 -27.75 -9.51
N VAL A 70 -33.43 -28.78 -8.96
CA VAL A 70 -33.83 -28.84 -7.54
C VAL A 70 -33.05 -29.95 -6.84
N ASP A 71 -32.41 -29.62 -5.72
CA ASP A 71 -31.90 -30.60 -4.76
C ASP A 71 -32.98 -30.88 -3.68
N PRO A 72 -33.57 -32.09 -3.66
CA PRO A 72 -34.63 -32.44 -2.71
C PRO A 72 -34.11 -32.71 -1.28
N VAL A 73 -32.79 -32.69 -1.06
CA VAL A 73 -32.12 -32.95 0.24
C VAL A 73 -31.64 -31.66 0.90
N THR A 74 -31.02 -30.73 0.15
CA THR A 74 -30.59 -29.43 0.71
C THR A 74 -31.67 -28.35 0.63
N GLY A 75 -32.69 -28.53 -0.19
CA GLY A 75 -33.75 -27.54 -0.41
C GLY A 75 -33.39 -26.44 -1.41
N THR A 76 -32.26 -26.58 -2.11
CA THR A 76 -31.77 -25.62 -3.11
C THR A 76 -32.52 -25.77 -4.44
N LEU A 77 -32.84 -24.64 -5.07
CA LEU A 77 -33.31 -24.52 -6.45
C LEU A 77 -32.37 -23.58 -7.21
N VAL A 78 -31.66 -24.10 -8.21
CA VAL A 78 -30.80 -23.33 -9.11
C VAL A 78 -31.49 -23.15 -10.46
N ILE A 79 -31.46 -21.94 -11.02
CA ILE A 79 -31.94 -21.64 -12.38
C ILE A 79 -30.80 -20.96 -13.13
N GLY A 80 -30.19 -21.67 -14.09
CA GLY A 80 -29.06 -21.16 -14.86
C GLY A 80 -29.49 -20.34 -16.08
N GLY A 81 -29.00 -19.11 -16.22
CA GLY A 81 -29.30 -18.24 -17.36
C GLY A 81 -30.71 -17.66 -17.31
N VAL A 82 -31.07 -17.03 -16.18
CA VAL A 82 -32.42 -16.49 -15.94
C VAL A 82 -32.79 -15.40 -16.95
N ARG A 83 -34.09 -15.23 -17.18
CA ARG A 83 -34.63 -14.27 -18.15
C ARG A 83 -35.81 -13.49 -17.58
N PRO A 84 -36.23 -12.38 -18.23
CA PRO A 84 -37.47 -11.68 -17.89
C PRO A 84 -38.73 -12.57 -17.89
N GLU A 85 -38.75 -13.71 -18.59
CA GLU A 85 -39.84 -14.70 -18.48
C GLU A 85 -39.80 -15.60 -17.23
N ASP A 86 -38.78 -15.49 -16.37
CA ASP A 86 -38.62 -16.30 -15.15
C ASP A 86 -39.13 -15.62 -13.85
N ASP A 87 -39.43 -14.32 -13.92
CA ASP A 87 -39.98 -13.46 -12.86
C ASP A 87 -41.18 -14.04 -12.09
N GLY A 88 -41.31 -13.65 -10.82
CA GLY A 88 -42.51 -13.88 -10.00
C GLY A 88 -42.24 -14.63 -8.70
N MET A 89 -43.30 -15.16 -8.07
CA MET A 89 -43.20 -15.87 -6.80
C MET A 89 -42.92 -17.37 -6.95
N TYR A 90 -41.98 -17.85 -6.14
CA TYR A 90 -41.58 -19.25 -6.02
C TYR A 90 -41.86 -19.71 -4.58
N THR A 91 -42.46 -20.89 -4.44
CA THR A 91 -42.85 -21.50 -3.17
C THR A 91 -42.05 -22.78 -2.95
N CYS A 92 -41.34 -22.87 -1.83
CA CYS A 92 -40.82 -24.12 -1.32
C CYS A 92 -41.84 -24.79 -0.40
N THR A 93 -41.92 -26.10 -0.45
CA THR A 93 -42.55 -26.96 0.56
C THR A 93 -41.50 -27.93 1.11
N ALA A 94 -41.35 -27.94 2.43
CA ALA A 94 -40.51 -28.88 3.16
C ALA A 94 -41.39 -29.82 4.00
N ASP A 95 -41.17 -31.13 3.85
CA ASP A 95 -41.97 -32.22 4.45
C ASP A 95 -41.04 -33.28 5.04
N ASN A 96 -41.21 -33.62 6.31
CA ASN A 96 -40.46 -34.69 6.99
C ASN A 96 -41.32 -35.89 7.43
N GLY A 97 -42.54 -36.01 6.91
CA GLY A 97 -43.51 -37.06 7.25
C GLY A 97 -44.17 -36.89 8.64
N VAL A 98 -43.90 -35.76 9.33
CA VAL A 98 -44.45 -35.44 10.65
C VAL A 98 -45.17 -34.09 10.62
N ASP A 99 -44.58 -33.11 9.95
CA ASP A 99 -45.13 -31.77 9.72
C ASP A 99 -44.73 -31.27 8.33
N VAL A 100 -45.43 -30.24 7.82
CA VAL A 100 -45.17 -29.65 6.50
C VAL A 100 -45.20 -28.13 6.61
N VAL A 101 -44.10 -27.47 6.23
CA VAL A 101 -43.98 -26.01 6.21
C VAL A 101 -43.69 -25.51 4.80
N THR A 102 -44.23 -24.33 4.48
CA THR A 102 -43.99 -23.64 3.22
C THR A 102 -43.38 -22.26 3.45
N SER A 103 -42.71 -21.74 2.42
CA SER A 103 -42.21 -20.37 2.38
C SER A 103 -42.28 -19.86 0.94
N ASN A 104 -42.34 -18.54 0.77
CA ASN A 104 -42.47 -17.87 -0.53
C ASN A 104 -41.40 -16.78 -0.71
N VAL A 105 -40.80 -16.71 -1.90
CA VAL A 105 -39.85 -15.68 -2.33
C VAL A 105 -40.26 -15.14 -3.69
N SER A 106 -39.97 -13.87 -3.98
CA SER A 106 -40.18 -13.26 -5.30
C SER A 106 -38.94 -12.51 -5.73
N PHE A 107 -38.60 -12.61 -7.02
CA PHE A 107 -37.53 -11.86 -7.67
C PHE A 107 -38.02 -11.29 -9.02
N ALA A 108 -37.24 -10.36 -9.56
CA ALA A 108 -37.38 -9.83 -10.92
C ALA A 108 -36.04 -9.91 -11.67
N VAL A 109 -36.06 -10.06 -13.00
CA VAL A 109 -34.85 -10.13 -13.83
C VAL A 109 -34.67 -8.83 -14.61
N CYS A 110 -33.54 -8.16 -14.39
CA CYS A 110 -33.16 -6.92 -15.08
C CYS A 110 -32.37 -7.23 -16.35
N PRO A 111 -32.73 -6.69 -17.53
CA PRO A 111 -31.97 -6.87 -18.76
C PRO A 111 -30.66 -6.07 -18.72
N ASP A 112 -29.71 -6.42 -19.58
CA ASP A 112 -28.49 -5.64 -19.78
C ASP A 112 -28.81 -4.25 -20.38
N ILE A 113 -28.45 -3.20 -19.66
CA ILE A 113 -28.59 -1.79 -20.06
C ILE A 113 -27.23 -1.10 -20.31
N SER A 114 -26.13 -1.84 -20.37
CA SER A 114 -24.76 -1.31 -20.56
C SER A 114 -24.60 -0.40 -21.79
N GLY A 115 -25.36 -0.68 -22.86
CA GLY A 115 -25.44 0.16 -24.06
C GLY A 115 -26.22 1.47 -23.91
N CYS A 116 -26.75 1.79 -22.72
CA CYS A 116 -27.53 2.99 -22.45
C CYS A 116 -26.91 3.81 -21.30
N SER A 117 -26.48 5.04 -21.61
CA SER A 117 -25.90 5.98 -20.65
C SER A 117 -26.43 7.39 -20.85
N ASP A 118 -26.55 8.13 -19.75
CA ASP A 118 -26.78 9.58 -19.78
C ASP A 118 -25.45 10.33 -19.96
N SER A 119 -25.38 11.27 -20.90
CA SER A 119 -24.16 12.06 -21.19
C SER A 119 -23.88 13.18 -20.17
N SER A 120 -24.72 13.33 -19.15
CA SER A 120 -24.61 14.36 -18.13
C SER A 120 -25.09 13.88 -16.77
N LYS A 121 -24.28 14.09 -15.73
CA LYS A 121 -24.65 13.85 -14.31
C LYS A 121 -25.85 14.66 -13.81
N TRP A 122 -26.36 15.61 -14.60
CA TRP A 122 -27.57 16.39 -14.30
C TRP A 122 -28.85 15.80 -14.91
N CYS A 123 -28.75 14.80 -15.78
CA CYS A 123 -29.90 14.18 -16.45
C CYS A 123 -31.04 13.73 -15.49
N PRO A 124 -30.77 13.11 -14.33
CA PRO A 124 -31.84 12.75 -13.38
C PRO A 124 -32.58 13.97 -12.83
N ASN A 125 -31.88 15.07 -12.59
CA ASN A 125 -32.49 16.31 -12.08
C ASN A 125 -33.34 17.01 -13.15
N TRP A 126 -32.91 16.97 -14.41
CA TRP A 126 -33.69 17.49 -15.54
C TRP A 126 -34.92 16.62 -15.84
N ALA A 127 -34.80 15.29 -15.78
CA ALA A 127 -35.93 14.37 -15.91
C ALA A 127 -36.96 14.56 -14.80
N ASN A 128 -36.52 14.65 -13.54
CA ASN A 128 -37.37 15.00 -12.39
C ASN A 128 -38.02 16.39 -12.50
N SER A 129 -37.46 17.29 -13.31
CA SER A 129 -38.04 18.61 -13.63
C SER A 129 -39.03 18.58 -14.81
N GLY A 130 -39.25 17.42 -15.43
CA GLY A 130 -40.13 17.24 -16.60
C GLY A 130 -39.49 17.59 -17.94
N GLU A 131 -38.18 17.80 -18.01
CA GLU A 131 -37.50 18.21 -19.25
C GLU A 131 -37.58 17.13 -20.35
N CYS A 132 -37.80 15.86 -20.01
CA CYS A 132 -38.05 14.80 -21.01
C CYS A 132 -39.28 15.09 -21.90
N GLU A 133 -40.31 15.75 -21.37
CA GLU A 133 -41.49 16.18 -22.12
C GLU A 133 -41.35 17.63 -22.63
N ASN A 134 -40.76 18.52 -21.83
CA ASN A 134 -40.66 19.95 -22.14
C ASN A 134 -39.53 20.30 -23.13
N ASN A 135 -38.45 19.50 -23.15
CA ASN A 135 -37.24 19.71 -23.94
C ASN A 135 -36.69 18.40 -24.56
N PRO A 136 -37.53 17.61 -25.27
CA PRO A 136 -37.13 16.31 -25.81
C PRO A 136 -35.99 16.41 -26.84
N GLY A 137 -35.84 17.55 -27.51
CA GLY A 137 -34.77 17.79 -28.48
C GLY A 137 -33.35 17.81 -27.86
N TRP A 138 -33.23 18.17 -26.58
CA TRP A 138 -31.99 18.02 -25.81
C TRP A 138 -31.98 16.72 -25.00
N MET A 139 -33.11 16.39 -24.36
CA MET A 139 -33.16 15.32 -23.36
C MET A 139 -33.15 13.91 -23.96
N LEU A 140 -33.80 13.65 -25.10
CA LEU A 140 -33.82 12.30 -25.67
C LEU A 140 -32.43 11.87 -26.22
N PRO A 141 -31.61 12.75 -26.83
CA PRO A 141 -30.25 12.39 -27.25
C PRO A 141 -29.19 12.37 -26.13
N ASN A 142 -29.36 13.17 -25.06
CA ASN A 142 -28.35 13.34 -24.00
C ASN A 142 -28.68 12.62 -22.69
N CYS A 143 -29.96 12.34 -22.43
CA CYS A 143 -30.45 11.74 -21.20
C CYS A 143 -31.38 10.52 -21.48
N PRO A 144 -31.00 9.57 -22.35
CA PRO A 144 -31.88 8.49 -22.77
C PRO A 144 -32.22 7.49 -21.64
N LEU A 145 -31.37 7.37 -20.61
CA LEU A 145 -31.63 6.52 -19.45
C LEU A 145 -32.60 7.23 -18.49
N SER A 146 -32.27 8.46 -18.08
CA SER A 146 -33.15 9.26 -17.19
C SER A 146 -34.53 9.56 -17.77
N CYS A 147 -34.68 9.59 -19.10
CA CYS A 147 -35.97 9.77 -19.77
C CYS A 147 -36.70 8.47 -20.14
N GLY A 148 -36.23 7.30 -19.69
CA GLY A 148 -36.90 6.01 -19.95
C GLY A 148 -36.92 5.60 -21.43
N VAL A 149 -36.07 6.19 -22.27
CA VAL A 149 -36.03 5.95 -23.72
C VAL A 149 -35.48 4.57 -24.03
N CYS A 150 -34.52 4.10 -23.23
CA CYS A 150 -33.90 2.78 -23.38
C CYS A 150 -34.82 1.64 -22.93
N HIS A 151 -35.63 1.84 -21.88
CA HIS A 151 -36.70 0.92 -21.53
C HIS A 151 -37.81 1.63 -20.73
N PRO A 152 -39.06 1.72 -21.23
CA PRO A 152 -40.13 2.45 -20.55
C PRO A 152 -40.77 1.68 -19.38
N ASP A 153 -40.70 0.35 -19.39
CA ASP A 153 -41.46 -0.53 -18.49
C ASP A 153 -40.59 -1.29 -17.45
N LEU A 154 -39.35 -0.83 -17.17
CA LEU A 154 -38.55 -1.46 -16.10
C LEU A 154 -39.05 -1.10 -14.70
N PRO A 155 -38.96 -2.01 -13.72
CA PRO A 155 -39.07 -1.65 -12.32
C PRO A 155 -38.09 -0.52 -11.97
N SER A 156 -38.50 0.41 -11.09
CA SER A 156 -37.59 1.41 -10.52
C SER A 156 -36.37 0.75 -9.85
N GLU A 157 -36.55 -0.51 -9.46
CA GLU A 157 -35.56 -1.36 -8.85
C GLU A 157 -34.51 -1.92 -9.82
N CYS A 158 -34.67 -1.84 -11.15
CA CYS A 158 -33.58 -2.13 -12.10
C CYS A 158 -32.71 -0.90 -12.41
N LEU A 159 -33.00 0.27 -11.81
CA LEU A 159 -32.39 1.56 -12.19
C LEU A 159 -31.39 2.13 -11.16
N THR A 160 -31.02 1.39 -10.11
CA THR A 160 -29.98 1.84 -9.14
C THR A 160 -29.07 0.70 -8.67
N THR A 161 -27.80 1.01 -8.43
CA THR A 161 -26.67 0.07 -8.33
C THR A 161 -26.50 -0.70 -7.00
N LYS A 162 -27.35 -0.49 -5.99
CA LYS A 162 -27.21 -1.10 -4.64
C LYS A 162 -28.28 -2.16 -4.35
N ARG A 163 -28.26 -3.33 -5.01
CA ARG A 163 -29.38 -4.29 -4.93
C ARG A 163 -28.97 -5.76 -5.06
N GLY A 164 -29.36 -6.57 -4.07
CA GLY A 164 -29.38 -8.04 -4.14
C GLY A 164 -28.01 -8.72 -4.19
N ARG A 165 -26.94 -7.99 -4.46
CA ARG A 165 -25.56 -8.43 -4.32
C ARG A 165 -24.92 -7.81 -3.08
N SER A 166 -23.84 -8.43 -2.65
CA SER A 166 -22.78 -7.76 -1.91
C SER A 166 -22.39 -6.45 -2.63
N TRP A 167 -21.99 -5.44 -1.85
CA TRP A 167 -21.58 -4.16 -2.42
C TRP A 167 -20.16 -4.30 -2.94
N ASP A 168 -19.86 -3.79 -4.14
CA ASP A 168 -18.48 -3.69 -4.66
C ASP A 168 -17.63 -2.62 -3.93
N THR A 169 -18.03 -2.26 -2.71
CA THR A 169 -17.54 -1.14 -1.90
C THR A 169 -17.59 -1.51 -0.41
N TRP A 170 -16.60 -1.06 0.35
CA TRP A 170 -16.49 -1.23 1.80
C TRP A 170 -16.40 0.10 2.53
N GLU A 171 -16.65 0.07 3.84
CA GLU A 171 -16.33 1.14 4.78
C GLU A 171 -15.83 0.43 6.04
N CYS A 172 -14.51 0.44 6.22
CA CYS A 172 -13.82 -0.19 7.34
C CYS A 172 -13.01 0.81 8.18
N SER A 173 -12.98 2.09 7.81
CA SER A 173 -12.07 3.09 8.40
C SER A 173 -12.79 3.97 9.41
N ASN A 174 -14.04 4.35 9.11
CA ASN A 174 -14.85 5.28 9.89
C ASN A 174 -16.01 4.57 10.59
N VAL A 175 -15.80 4.16 11.84
CA VAL A 175 -16.82 3.50 12.68
C VAL A 175 -18.00 4.44 12.93
N THR A 176 -19.22 3.99 12.64
CA THR A 176 -20.45 4.78 12.87
C THR A 176 -21.38 4.12 13.88
N ASP A 177 -22.42 4.86 14.31
CA ASP A 177 -23.64 4.25 14.86
C ASP A 177 -24.26 3.27 13.83
N VAL A 178 -24.89 2.19 14.29
CA VAL A 178 -25.67 1.27 13.42
C VAL A 178 -26.82 2.03 12.74
N PRO A 179 -26.88 2.11 11.39
CA PRO A 179 -27.94 2.84 10.68
C PRO A 179 -29.34 2.27 10.93
N ASP A 180 -30.35 3.13 11.01
CA ASP A 180 -31.76 2.74 11.23
C ASP A 180 -32.27 1.72 10.19
N GLU A 181 -31.86 1.86 8.93
CA GLU A 181 -32.23 0.94 7.84
C GLU A 181 -31.66 -0.46 8.09
N VAL A 182 -30.36 -0.56 8.40
CA VAL A 182 -29.65 -1.81 8.72
C VAL A 182 -30.24 -2.46 9.97
N ARG A 183 -30.46 -1.67 11.04
CA ARG A 183 -31.09 -2.13 12.28
C ARG A 183 -32.50 -2.69 12.05
N THR A 184 -33.27 -2.07 11.17
CA THR A 184 -34.64 -2.48 10.83
C THR A 184 -34.68 -3.70 9.94
N GLU A 185 -33.80 -3.81 8.94
CA GLU A 185 -33.73 -4.97 8.04
C GLU A 185 -33.29 -6.24 8.76
N LEU A 186 -32.25 -6.14 9.59
CA LEU A 186 -31.64 -7.28 10.29
C LEU A 186 -32.25 -7.55 11.68
N ASN A 187 -33.15 -6.68 12.15
CA ASN A 187 -33.74 -6.71 13.50
C ASN A 187 -32.65 -6.78 14.61
N LEU A 188 -31.69 -5.86 14.56
CA LEU A 188 -30.54 -5.84 15.49
C LEU A 188 -30.93 -5.26 16.86
N ASP A 189 -30.51 -5.95 17.92
CA ASP A 189 -30.67 -5.49 19.29
C ASP A 189 -29.90 -4.18 19.56
N THR A 190 -30.37 -3.41 20.54
CA THR A 190 -29.71 -2.24 21.13
C THR A 190 -28.32 -2.52 21.75
N PHE A 191 -27.93 -3.78 21.97
CA PHE A 191 -26.54 -4.15 22.27
C PHE A 191 -25.57 -3.64 21.19
N TYR A 192 -25.87 -3.92 19.92
CA TYR A 192 -25.06 -3.45 18.80
C TYR A 192 -25.23 -1.95 18.63
N GLN A 193 -24.14 -1.21 18.76
CA GLN A 193 -24.11 0.26 18.69
C GLN A 193 -23.08 0.74 17.66
N LYS A 194 -21.94 0.06 17.51
CA LYS A 194 -20.92 0.37 16.50
C LYS A 194 -21.11 -0.46 15.21
N TYR A 195 -20.78 0.14 14.07
CA TYR A 195 -20.98 -0.41 12.73
C TYR A 195 -19.84 -0.06 11.75
N LEU A 196 -19.45 -1.05 10.95
CA LEU A 196 -18.68 -0.97 9.71
C LEU A 196 -19.25 -1.98 8.69
N HIS A 197 -18.78 -1.98 7.43
CA HIS A 197 -19.14 -3.04 6.49
C HIS A 197 -18.04 -3.44 5.48
N ALA A 198 -17.86 -4.75 5.31
CA ALA A 198 -17.05 -5.35 4.24
C ALA A 198 -18.00 -5.84 3.13
N TYR A 199 -17.93 -5.28 1.93
CA TYR A 199 -18.87 -5.59 0.82
C TYR A 199 -20.37 -5.54 1.20
N GLY A 200 -20.75 -4.64 2.11
CA GLY A 200 -22.12 -4.55 2.65
C GLY A 200 -22.47 -5.59 3.74
N ILE A 201 -21.59 -6.56 4.03
CA ILE A 201 -21.71 -7.49 5.16
C ILE A 201 -21.47 -6.69 6.45
N PRO A 202 -22.43 -6.66 7.40
CA PRO A 202 -22.31 -5.90 8.64
C PRO A 202 -21.20 -6.42 9.54
N ILE A 203 -20.41 -5.49 10.08
CA ILE A 203 -19.41 -5.73 11.13
C ILE A 203 -19.87 -4.93 12.35
N LEU A 204 -20.17 -5.62 13.46
CA LEU A 204 -20.90 -5.06 14.60
C LEU A 204 -20.14 -5.12 15.92
N GLY A 205 -20.37 -4.13 16.78
CA GLY A 205 -19.82 -4.09 18.14
C GLY A 205 -20.74 -3.39 19.13
N SER A 206 -20.51 -3.62 20.42
CA SER A 206 -21.09 -2.80 21.49
C SER A 206 -20.43 -1.42 21.53
N SER A 207 -20.92 -0.51 22.38
CA SER A 207 -20.31 0.81 22.56
C SER A 207 -19.01 0.79 23.37
N ILE A 208 -18.68 -0.31 24.06
CA ILE A 208 -17.44 -0.44 24.86
C ILE A 208 -16.28 -1.09 24.11
N LEU A 209 -16.55 -1.85 23.04
CA LEU A 209 -15.54 -2.38 22.13
C LEU A 209 -14.69 -1.25 21.52
N PRO A 210 -13.34 -1.33 21.49
CA PRO A 210 -12.50 -0.38 20.77
C PRO A 210 -12.80 -0.34 19.26
N ASP A 211 -12.69 0.83 18.64
CA ASP A 211 -12.95 0.99 17.20
C ASP A 211 -12.01 0.11 16.36
N ASP A 212 -10.76 -0.03 16.78
CA ASP A 212 -9.72 -0.73 16.02
C ASP A 212 -9.96 -2.25 15.95
N ALA A 213 -10.58 -2.84 16.98
CA ALA A 213 -11.01 -4.24 16.93
C ALA A 213 -12.12 -4.47 15.89
N LEU A 214 -12.98 -3.47 15.70
CA LEU A 214 -14.02 -3.49 14.68
C LEU A 214 -13.43 -3.24 13.27
N ARG A 215 -12.47 -2.32 13.15
CA ARG A 215 -11.68 -2.10 11.92
C ARG A 215 -10.99 -3.39 11.47
N ARG A 216 -10.35 -4.09 12.42
CA ARG A 216 -9.63 -5.35 12.14
C ARG A 216 -10.56 -6.43 11.64
N CYS A 217 -11.65 -6.70 12.35
CA CYS A 217 -12.69 -7.62 11.89
C CYS A 217 -13.24 -7.26 10.49
N CYS A 218 -13.37 -5.96 10.18
CA CYS A 218 -13.78 -5.49 8.85
C CYS A 218 -12.71 -5.76 7.77
N TYR A 219 -11.42 -5.60 8.10
CA TYR A 219 -10.29 -6.00 7.26
C TYR A 219 -10.28 -7.51 7.01
N ASP A 220 -10.41 -8.33 8.06
CA ASP A 220 -10.35 -9.79 7.95
C ASP A 220 -11.50 -10.33 7.05
N VAL A 221 -12.71 -9.78 7.18
CA VAL A 221 -13.85 -10.12 6.30
C VAL A 221 -13.66 -9.62 4.87
N LEU A 222 -13.06 -8.44 4.67
CA LEU A 222 -12.68 -7.94 3.35
C LEU A 222 -11.69 -8.90 2.66
N PHE A 223 -10.64 -9.24 3.38
CA PHE A 223 -9.50 -10.06 2.96
C PHE A 223 -9.93 -11.47 2.57
N MET A 224 -10.74 -12.13 3.42
CA MET A 224 -11.21 -13.49 3.16
C MET A 224 -12.22 -13.57 2.02
N LEU A 225 -13.01 -12.53 1.74
CA LEU A 225 -14.09 -12.62 0.75
C LEU A 225 -13.80 -11.94 -0.59
N ALA A 226 -12.63 -11.33 -0.78
CA ALA A 226 -12.30 -10.55 -1.97
C ALA A 226 -12.37 -11.33 -3.31
N ASP A 227 -12.09 -12.63 -3.27
CA ASP A 227 -11.75 -13.41 -4.46
C ASP A 227 -12.96 -13.82 -5.30
N ARG A 228 -14.09 -14.07 -4.64
CA ARG A 228 -15.25 -14.78 -5.20
C ARG A 228 -16.55 -14.04 -4.93
N ARG A 229 -17.03 -13.28 -5.93
CA ARG A 229 -18.24 -12.45 -5.82
C ARG A 229 -19.52 -13.25 -5.59
N ASP A 230 -19.63 -14.45 -6.17
CA ASP A 230 -20.74 -15.37 -5.93
C ASP A 230 -20.80 -15.87 -4.48
N LEU A 231 -19.64 -16.11 -3.86
CA LEU A 231 -19.53 -16.44 -2.43
C LEU A 231 -19.87 -15.24 -1.52
N ARG A 232 -19.37 -14.04 -1.86
CA ARG A 232 -19.78 -12.77 -1.20
C ARG A 232 -21.28 -12.56 -1.24
N ASP A 233 -21.87 -12.70 -2.42
CA ASP A 233 -23.30 -12.51 -2.65
C ASP A 233 -24.11 -13.51 -1.81
N SER A 234 -23.71 -14.78 -1.77
CA SER A 234 -24.36 -15.78 -0.89
C SER A 234 -24.25 -15.38 0.59
N TYR A 235 -23.07 -15.00 1.08
CA TYR A 235 -22.86 -14.64 2.48
C TYR A 235 -23.70 -13.42 2.90
N PHE A 236 -23.72 -12.38 2.07
CA PHE A 236 -24.54 -11.19 2.27
C PHE A 236 -26.04 -11.53 2.31
N ASN A 237 -26.53 -12.29 1.33
CA ASN A 237 -27.97 -12.54 1.19
C ASN A 237 -28.58 -13.47 2.24
N VAL A 238 -27.78 -14.31 2.92
CA VAL A 238 -28.25 -15.07 4.09
C VAL A 238 -28.30 -14.23 5.38
N TYR A 239 -28.08 -12.91 5.29
CA TYR A 239 -27.93 -12.00 6.42
C TYR A 239 -26.70 -12.32 7.29
N GLY A 240 -25.66 -12.88 6.66
CA GLY A 240 -24.35 -13.07 7.25
C GLY A 240 -23.78 -11.75 7.75
N ARG A 241 -23.13 -11.79 8.92
CA ARG A 241 -22.48 -10.66 9.58
C ARG A 241 -21.32 -11.15 10.45
N ALA A 242 -20.53 -10.22 10.96
CA ALA A 242 -19.53 -10.46 11.99
C ALA A 242 -19.79 -9.59 13.22
N ALA A 243 -19.36 -10.04 14.40
CA ALA A 243 -19.37 -9.22 15.61
C ALA A 243 -18.19 -9.54 16.54
N ILE A 244 -17.60 -8.51 17.16
CA ILE A 244 -16.50 -8.69 18.13
C ILE A 244 -16.98 -8.38 19.54
N MET A 245 -16.63 -9.26 20.48
CA MET A 245 -16.82 -9.06 21.92
C MET A 245 -15.67 -8.25 22.51
N ALA A 246 -15.98 -7.21 23.27
CA ALA A 246 -15.01 -6.46 24.06
C ALA A 246 -14.37 -7.33 25.16
N GLU A 247 -13.21 -6.96 25.71
CA GLU A 247 -12.50 -7.79 26.71
C GLU A 247 -13.39 -8.18 27.92
N SER A 248 -14.26 -7.27 28.38
CA SER A 248 -15.17 -7.53 29.51
C SER A 248 -16.44 -8.32 29.17
N GLU A 249 -16.70 -8.61 27.89
CA GLU A 249 -17.90 -9.31 27.42
C GLU A 249 -17.67 -10.82 27.28
N VAL A 250 -18.73 -11.61 27.42
CA VAL A 250 -18.70 -13.09 27.31
C VAL A 250 -19.71 -13.60 26.28
N THR A 251 -19.56 -14.87 25.86
CA THR A 251 -20.22 -15.41 24.67
C THR A 251 -21.75 -15.30 24.65
N LEU A 252 -22.45 -15.21 25.79
CA LEU A 252 -23.92 -15.03 25.83
C LEU A 252 -24.39 -13.57 25.87
N ASP A 253 -23.49 -12.59 26.00
CA ASP A 253 -23.84 -11.16 25.90
C ASP A 253 -24.18 -10.79 24.44
N ILE A 254 -23.60 -11.52 23.47
CA ILE A 254 -24.00 -11.49 22.05
C ILE A 254 -25.50 -11.89 21.94
N PRO A 255 -26.39 -11.01 21.42
CA PRO A 255 -27.83 -11.24 21.40
C PRO A 255 -28.27 -12.55 20.74
N GLU A 256 -27.64 -12.94 19.64
CA GLU A 256 -27.87 -14.19 18.93
C GLU A 256 -27.50 -15.44 19.76
N HIS A 257 -26.54 -15.32 20.68
CA HIS A 257 -26.01 -16.42 21.49
C HIS A 257 -26.66 -16.53 22.87
N SER A 258 -27.34 -15.48 23.34
CA SER A 258 -28.06 -15.38 24.63
C SER A 258 -28.97 -16.56 25.04
N ASN A 259 -29.30 -17.46 24.12
CA ASN A 259 -30.15 -18.64 24.32
C ASN A 259 -29.40 -19.99 24.22
N MET A 260 -28.06 -19.98 24.17
CA MET A 260 -27.21 -21.18 24.27
C MET A 260 -27.20 -21.75 25.70
N ASP A 261 -26.55 -22.91 25.91
CA ASP A 261 -26.46 -23.50 27.25
C ASP A 261 -25.57 -22.63 28.16
N PRO A 262 -25.94 -22.37 29.44
CA PRO A 262 -25.17 -21.52 30.35
C PRO A 262 -23.70 -21.94 30.58
N SER A 263 -23.32 -23.19 30.26
CA SER A 263 -21.92 -23.61 30.27
C SER A 263 -21.06 -22.92 29.21
N PHE A 264 -21.67 -22.37 28.15
CA PHE A 264 -21.02 -21.51 27.16
C PHE A 264 -20.84 -20.06 27.63
N ASN A 265 -21.34 -19.67 28.83
CA ASN A 265 -21.12 -18.34 29.40
C ASN A 265 -19.71 -18.19 29.99
N THR A 266 -18.73 -18.41 29.13
CA THR A 266 -17.30 -18.21 29.34
C THR A 266 -16.80 -17.29 28.23
N ARG A 267 -15.50 -17.01 28.19
CA ARG A 267 -14.93 -16.17 27.14
C ARG A 267 -14.30 -17.01 26.04
N ALA A 268 -15.15 -17.72 25.28
CA ALA A 268 -14.73 -18.33 24.01
C ALA A 268 -14.24 -17.21 23.07
N ARG A 269 -13.11 -17.42 22.38
CA ARG A 269 -12.46 -16.39 21.57
C ARG A 269 -13.16 -16.11 20.24
N GLY A 270 -14.11 -16.97 19.88
CA GLY A 270 -15.11 -16.73 18.85
C GLY A 270 -16.23 -17.77 18.93
N LEU A 271 -17.09 -17.77 17.91
CA LEU A 271 -18.05 -18.81 17.54
C LEU A 271 -18.49 -18.58 16.09
N GLY A 272 -18.47 -19.62 15.27
CA GLY A 272 -18.68 -19.54 13.83
C GLY A 272 -20.14 -19.42 13.39
N GLY A 273 -20.36 -18.57 12.38
CA GLY A 273 -21.68 -18.25 11.87
C GLY A 273 -22.38 -19.43 11.18
N THR A 274 -23.70 -19.52 11.36
CA THR A 274 -24.54 -20.53 10.69
C THR A 274 -25.77 -19.87 10.06
N VAL A 275 -26.38 -20.47 9.05
CA VAL A 275 -27.59 -19.90 8.41
C VAL A 275 -28.85 -19.87 9.31
N THR A 276 -28.74 -20.27 10.59
CA THR A 276 -29.77 -20.05 11.64
C THR A 276 -29.35 -18.97 12.65
N PHE A 277 -28.05 -18.78 12.86
CA PHE A 277 -27.44 -17.75 13.68
C PHE A 277 -26.32 -17.10 12.84
N PRO A 278 -26.64 -16.18 11.91
CA PRO A 278 -25.75 -15.79 10.82
C PRO A 278 -24.72 -14.73 11.25
N VAL A 279 -24.19 -14.86 12.47
CA VAL A 279 -23.11 -14.03 13.00
C VAL A 279 -21.91 -14.93 13.31
N SER A 280 -20.78 -14.66 12.68
CA SER A 280 -19.49 -15.19 13.12
C SER A 280 -18.93 -14.22 14.16
N THR A 281 -18.44 -14.72 15.29
CA THR A 281 -17.97 -13.87 16.38
C THR A 281 -16.49 -14.05 16.67
N GLY A 282 -15.85 -12.98 17.13
CA GLY A 282 -14.46 -12.95 17.58
C GLY A 282 -14.30 -12.17 18.89
N ALA A 283 -13.06 -12.05 19.35
CA ALA A 283 -12.69 -11.45 20.63
C ALA A 283 -11.63 -10.36 20.45
N GLU A 284 -11.86 -9.19 21.04
CA GLU A 284 -11.02 -7.98 20.98
C GLU A 284 -9.51 -8.28 21.10
N GLU A 285 -9.09 -8.96 22.17
CA GLU A 285 -7.68 -9.20 22.47
C GLU A 285 -7.00 -10.20 21.53
N ASN A 286 -7.79 -11.02 20.81
CA ASN A 286 -7.27 -11.92 19.80
C ASN A 286 -7.12 -11.21 18.45
N VAL A 287 -8.12 -10.44 18.00
CA VAL A 287 -8.00 -9.67 16.73
C VAL A 287 -6.98 -8.53 16.83
N LEU A 288 -6.82 -7.91 18.01
CA LEU A 288 -5.80 -6.89 18.28
C LEU A 288 -4.49 -7.45 18.87
N CYS A 289 -4.27 -8.77 18.80
CA CYS A 289 -3.03 -9.44 19.22
C CYS A 289 -2.44 -8.94 20.57
N TYR A 290 -3.26 -8.75 21.61
CA TYR A 290 -2.73 -8.28 22.90
C TYR A 290 -1.75 -9.29 23.50
N GLN A 291 -0.67 -8.81 24.14
CA GLN A 291 0.42 -9.66 24.63
C GLN A 291 -0.03 -10.71 25.65
N HIS A 292 -1.11 -10.45 26.40
CA HIS A 292 -1.69 -11.38 27.37
C HIS A 292 -2.70 -12.37 26.77
N ASP A 293 -3.07 -12.27 25.48
CA ASP A 293 -3.93 -13.29 24.89
C ASP A 293 -3.16 -14.59 24.64
N ARG A 294 -3.65 -15.67 25.26
CA ARG A 294 -3.08 -17.01 25.14
C ARG A 294 -3.11 -17.57 23.71
N LEU A 295 -3.92 -17.00 22.81
CA LEU A 295 -4.05 -17.38 21.39
C LEU A 295 -3.53 -16.28 20.45
N ARG A 296 -2.69 -15.33 20.92
CA ARG A 296 -2.10 -14.24 20.10
C ARG A 296 -1.46 -14.71 18.79
N VAL A 297 -0.98 -15.94 18.75
CA VAL A 297 -0.28 -16.57 17.62
C VAL A 297 -1.20 -17.14 16.52
N GLU A 298 -2.52 -17.16 16.72
CA GLU A 298 -3.49 -17.73 15.76
C GLU A 298 -4.73 -16.86 15.60
N ASP A 299 -5.27 -16.78 14.39
CA ASP A 299 -6.50 -16.01 14.13
C ASP A 299 -7.78 -16.82 14.34
N VAL A 300 -8.35 -16.66 15.53
CA VAL A 300 -9.61 -17.32 15.90
C VAL A 300 -10.80 -16.67 15.19
N PHE A 301 -10.74 -15.38 14.87
CA PHE A 301 -11.83 -14.77 14.11
C PHE A 301 -11.87 -15.32 12.67
N MET A 302 -10.74 -15.47 12.00
CA MET A 302 -10.68 -16.09 10.66
C MET A 302 -11.08 -17.58 10.69
N HIS A 303 -10.73 -18.34 11.74
CA HIS A 303 -11.21 -19.71 11.95
C HIS A 303 -12.75 -19.78 11.98
N GLU A 304 -13.35 -18.99 12.87
CA GLU A 304 -14.79 -18.98 13.11
C GLU A 304 -15.55 -18.35 11.93
N PHE A 305 -14.93 -17.39 11.23
CA PHE A 305 -15.43 -16.85 9.98
C PHE A 305 -15.34 -17.88 8.84
N ALA A 306 -14.34 -18.76 8.80
CA ALA A 306 -14.24 -19.85 7.83
C ALA A 306 -15.38 -20.87 7.98
N HIS A 307 -15.81 -21.20 9.21
CA HIS A 307 -17.07 -21.94 9.42
C HIS A 307 -18.28 -21.18 8.84
N GLY A 308 -18.30 -19.86 8.99
CA GLY A 308 -19.28 -18.96 8.37
C GLY A 308 -19.29 -19.11 6.84
N VAL A 309 -18.16 -18.89 6.19
CA VAL A 309 -17.98 -19.02 4.72
C VAL A 309 -18.42 -20.41 4.25
N HIS A 310 -18.08 -21.47 4.98
CA HIS A 310 -18.54 -22.83 4.68
C HIS A 310 -20.06 -22.96 4.72
N ASN A 311 -20.69 -22.50 5.79
CA ASN A 311 -22.12 -22.66 6.03
C ASN A 311 -23.01 -21.73 5.20
N MET A 312 -22.51 -20.55 4.86
CA MET A 312 -23.26 -19.41 4.31
C MET A 312 -22.88 -19.05 2.86
N ALA A 313 -21.77 -19.58 2.34
CA ALA A 313 -21.36 -19.39 0.95
C ALA A 313 -20.99 -20.71 0.24
N ALA A 314 -19.87 -21.35 0.60
CA ALA A 314 -19.28 -22.45 -0.17
C ALA A 314 -20.26 -23.59 -0.47
N ARG A 315 -20.92 -24.14 0.56
CA ARG A 315 -21.87 -25.26 0.40
C ARG A 315 -23.20 -24.92 -0.29
N ILE A 316 -23.47 -23.63 -0.51
CA ILE A 316 -24.69 -23.10 -1.13
C ILE A 316 -24.46 -22.85 -2.62
N VAL A 317 -23.32 -22.25 -2.94
CA VAL A 317 -22.97 -21.81 -4.29
C VAL A 317 -22.32 -22.93 -5.09
N ILE A 318 -21.47 -23.75 -4.46
CA ILE A 318 -20.68 -24.79 -5.12
C ILE A 318 -21.38 -26.15 -4.92
N PRO A 319 -21.89 -26.79 -5.99
CA PRO A 319 -22.44 -28.13 -5.92
C PRO A 319 -21.40 -29.13 -5.38
N ASP A 320 -21.88 -30.14 -4.65
CA ASP A 320 -21.12 -31.24 -4.05
C ASP A 320 -19.94 -30.89 -3.11
N PHE A 321 -19.64 -29.61 -2.85
CA PHE A 321 -18.53 -29.15 -2.00
C PHE A 321 -18.42 -29.92 -0.66
N ASN A 322 -19.54 -30.08 0.06
CA ASN A 322 -19.57 -30.85 1.32
C ASN A 322 -19.19 -32.33 1.16
N ALA A 323 -19.52 -32.95 0.03
CA ALA A 323 -19.16 -34.35 -0.25
C ALA A 323 -17.67 -34.47 -0.60
N ARG A 324 -17.09 -33.46 -1.26
CA ARG A 324 -15.64 -33.39 -1.51
C ARG A 324 -14.86 -33.09 -0.23
N LEU A 325 -15.33 -32.19 0.62
CA LEU A 325 -14.73 -31.88 1.92
C LEU A 325 -14.75 -33.08 2.88
N GLU A 326 -15.89 -33.79 2.98
CA GLU A 326 -15.97 -35.03 3.76
C GLU A 326 -15.02 -36.11 3.19
N ALA A 327 -14.94 -36.26 1.86
CA ALA A 327 -14.01 -37.21 1.25
C ALA A 327 -12.53 -36.86 1.53
N ALA A 328 -12.17 -35.58 1.53
CA ALA A 328 -10.84 -35.09 1.91
C ALA A 328 -10.53 -35.39 3.38
N TYR A 329 -11.45 -35.07 4.29
CA TYR A 329 -11.32 -35.34 5.72
C TYR A 329 -11.11 -36.84 6.02
N GLN A 330 -11.87 -37.71 5.36
CA GLN A 330 -11.70 -39.17 5.52
C GLN A 330 -10.37 -39.67 4.92
N ASP A 331 -9.82 -39.05 3.86
CA ASP A 331 -8.45 -39.35 3.38
C ASP A 331 -7.38 -38.89 4.37
N ALA A 332 -7.49 -37.67 4.92
CA ALA A 332 -6.57 -37.15 5.92
C ALA A 332 -6.47 -38.08 7.14
N LEU A 333 -7.62 -38.44 7.73
CA LEU A 333 -7.69 -39.40 8.83
C LEU A 333 -7.14 -40.79 8.46
N ALA A 334 -7.43 -41.29 7.25
CA ALA A 334 -6.94 -42.60 6.80
C ALA A 334 -5.41 -42.65 6.59
N ASN A 335 -4.79 -41.52 6.21
CA ASN A 335 -3.34 -41.39 6.08
C ASN A 335 -2.65 -40.94 7.39
N GLY A 336 -3.41 -40.62 8.43
CA GLY A 336 -2.88 -40.15 9.71
C GLY A 336 -2.40 -38.70 9.71
N ARG A 337 -2.83 -37.89 8.73
CA ARG A 337 -2.67 -36.42 8.79
C ARG A 337 -3.52 -35.88 9.95
N PHE A 338 -3.08 -34.76 10.52
CA PHE A 338 -3.76 -34.08 11.65
C PHE A 338 -4.02 -34.99 12.88
N ALA A 339 -3.29 -36.11 13.00
CA ALA A 339 -3.52 -37.07 14.08
C ALA A 339 -3.13 -36.47 15.45
N ASN A 340 -4.13 -36.34 16.33
CA ASN A 340 -4.03 -35.66 17.63
C ASN A 340 -3.85 -34.13 17.53
N THR A 341 -4.49 -33.50 16.54
CA THR A 341 -4.70 -32.04 16.47
C THR A 341 -6.19 -31.69 16.34
N TYR A 342 -6.56 -30.45 16.64
CA TYR A 342 -7.96 -29.98 16.62
C TYR A 342 -8.64 -30.19 15.26
N ALA A 343 -7.89 -30.04 14.17
CA ALA A 343 -8.28 -30.37 12.79
C ALA A 343 -8.78 -31.82 12.56
N ALA A 344 -8.62 -32.74 13.52
CA ALA A 344 -9.11 -34.11 13.45
C ALA A 344 -10.31 -34.42 14.38
N ASP A 345 -10.87 -33.44 15.09
CA ASP A 345 -12.08 -33.62 15.89
C ASP A 345 -13.35 -33.62 15.01
N THR A 346 -13.45 -32.72 14.03
CA THR A 346 -14.55 -32.69 13.05
C THR A 346 -14.12 -32.23 11.66
N VAL A 347 -14.94 -32.57 10.64
CA VAL A 347 -14.81 -32.07 9.25
C VAL A 347 -14.94 -30.54 9.14
N PHE A 348 -15.52 -29.87 10.14
CA PHE A 348 -15.64 -28.41 10.20
C PHE A 348 -14.37 -27.77 10.77
N GLU A 349 -13.75 -28.39 11.78
CA GLU A 349 -12.44 -27.94 12.30
C GLU A 349 -11.36 -28.16 11.24
N TYR A 350 -11.36 -29.33 10.60
CA TYR A 350 -10.51 -29.67 9.45
C TYR A 350 -10.53 -28.61 8.34
N TRP A 351 -11.71 -28.06 8.06
CA TRP A 351 -11.87 -26.94 7.14
C TRP A 351 -11.26 -25.65 7.70
N ALA A 352 -11.65 -25.22 8.90
CA ALA A 352 -11.24 -23.93 9.45
C ALA A 352 -9.72 -23.84 9.74
N GLU A 353 -9.14 -24.90 10.28
CA GLU A 353 -7.68 -25.06 10.46
C GLU A 353 -6.94 -25.03 9.11
N GLY A 354 -7.52 -25.64 8.08
CA GLY A 354 -7.03 -25.55 6.70
C GLY A 354 -7.04 -24.12 6.17
N VAL A 355 -8.09 -23.35 6.47
CA VAL A 355 -8.20 -21.94 6.06
C VAL A 355 -7.23 -21.04 6.82
N GLN A 356 -7.05 -21.21 8.14
CA GLN A 356 -6.02 -20.48 8.89
C GLN A 356 -4.62 -20.78 8.34
N SER A 357 -4.32 -22.05 8.06
CA SER A 357 -3.02 -22.47 7.53
C SER A 357 -2.80 -21.91 6.11
N TYR A 358 -3.84 -21.87 5.27
CA TYR A 358 -3.77 -21.27 3.93
C TYR A 358 -3.57 -19.75 3.94
N PHE A 359 -3.84 -19.07 5.05
CA PHE A 359 -3.61 -17.63 5.22
C PHE A 359 -2.43 -17.31 6.15
N ASP A 360 -1.63 -18.32 6.52
CA ASP A 360 -0.45 -18.21 7.38
C ASP A 360 -0.74 -17.67 8.80
N VAL A 361 -1.98 -17.87 9.28
CA VAL A 361 -2.48 -17.42 10.60
C VAL A 361 -2.84 -18.58 11.55
N ASN A 362 -2.30 -19.77 11.31
CA ASN A 362 -2.33 -20.87 12.28
C ASN A 362 -1.03 -20.91 13.11
N HIS A 363 -1.05 -21.64 14.22
CA HIS A 363 0.03 -21.72 15.20
C HIS A 363 0.90 -22.97 14.99
N GLU A 364 2.20 -22.78 14.77
CA GLU A 364 3.14 -23.87 14.56
C GLU A 364 3.48 -24.64 15.86
N ARG A 365 3.50 -25.97 15.77
CA ARG A 365 3.99 -26.90 16.81
C ARG A 365 4.73 -28.11 16.24
N ASP A 366 6.06 -28.05 16.21
CA ASP A 366 6.92 -29.25 16.17
C ASP A 366 7.63 -29.47 17.54
N PRO A 367 7.38 -30.58 18.26
CA PRO A 367 6.39 -31.61 17.99
C PRO A 367 4.95 -31.16 18.30
N PRO A 368 3.93 -31.82 17.70
CA PRO A 368 2.52 -31.54 17.98
C PRO A 368 2.16 -31.65 19.46
N ASP A 369 1.36 -30.70 19.97
CA ASP A 369 1.09 -30.56 21.42
C ASP A 369 -0.26 -31.14 21.87
N GLY A 370 -1.08 -31.63 20.93
CA GLY A 370 -2.44 -32.12 21.14
C GLY A 370 -3.53 -31.20 20.61
N ILE A 371 -3.16 -29.98 20.18
CA ILE A 371 -4.06 -29.01 19.52
C ILE A 371 -3.50 -28.69 18.13
N HIS A 372 -2.23 -28.28 18.05
CA HIS A 372 -1.58 -27.82 16.81
C HIS A 372 -0.46 -28.76 16.33
N ASN A 373 0.04 -28.58 15.10
CA ASN A 373 1.18 -29.32 14.52
C ASN A 373 2.10 -28.40 13.66
N HIS A 374 3.04 -28.98 12.91
CA HIS A 374 4.04 -28.31 12.07
C HIS A 374 3.53 -27.75 10.73
N VAL A 375 2.20 -27.68 10.53
CA VAL A 375 1.59 -27.18 9.29
C VAL A 375 0.81 -25.94 9.66
N ASN A 376 1.39 -24.77 9.41
CA ASN A 376 0.73 -23.50 9.68
C ASN A 376 0.80 -22.50 8.51
N THR A 377 1.55 -22.82 7.45
CA THR A 377 1.63 -22.01 6.23
C THR A 377 0.93 -22.64 5.03
N ARG A 378 0.66 -21.81 4.01
CA ARG A 378 0.07 -22.22 2.73
C ARG A 378 0.93 -23.24 2.00
N GLU A 379 2.23 -22.98 1.93
CA GLU A 379 3.21 -23.83 1.24
C GLU A 379 3.31 -25.21 1.90
N GLU A 380 3.23 -25.28 3.23
CA GLU A 380 3.18 -26.55 3.97
C GLU A 380 1.87 -27.28 3.75
N LEU A 381 0.73 -26.58 3.81
CA LEU A 381 -0.59 -27.17 3.57
C LEU A 381 -0.65 -27.81 2.16
N MET A 382 -0.13 -27.11 1.14
CA MET A 382 -0.04 -27.61 -0.24
C MET A 382 0.75 -28.92 -0.35
N VAL A 383 1.79 -29.11 0.47
CA VAL A 383 2.64 -30.31 0.47
C VAL A 383 2.06 -31.43 1.36
N TYR A 384 1.47 -31.08 2.50
CA TYR A 384 0.99 -32.01 3.52
C TYR A 384 -0.38 -32.60 3.19
N ASP A 385 -1.37 -31.74 2.91
CA ASP A 385 -2.68 -32.14 2.41
C ASP A 385 -3.07 -31.33 1.15
N PRO A 386 -2.56 -31.74 -0.03
CA PRO A 386 -2.95 -31.14 -1.29
C PRO A 386 -4.45 -31.27 -1.60
N VAL A 387 -5.21 -32.16 -0.93
CA VAL A 387 -6.66 -32.29 -1.17
C VAL A 387 -7.40 -31.18 -0.44
N LEU A 388 -7.05 -30.90 0.81
CA LEU A 388 -7.54 -29.75 1.56
C LEU A 388 -7.10 -28.43 0.90
N TYR A 389 -5.82 -28.31 0.52
CA TYR A 389 -5.30 -27.14 -0.20
C TYR A 389 -6.16 -26.77 -1.41
N ASN A 390 -6.45 -27.74 -2.30
CA ASN A 390 -7.24 -27.47 -3.51
C ASN A 390 -8.69 -27.07 -3.19
N LEU A 391 -9.29 -27.58 -2.10
CA LEU A 391 -10.63 -27.16 -1.67
C LEU A 391 -10.64 -25.75 -1.05
N VAL A 392 -9.56 -25.35 -0.37
CA VAL A 392 -9.41 -23.99 0.17
C VAL A 392 -9.12 -23.00 -0.96
N HIS A 393 -8.22 -23.34 -1.89
CA HIS A 393 -7.89 -22.53 -3.06
C HIS A 393 -9.07 -22.35 -4.05
N GLU A 394 -10.01 -23.31 -4.13
CA GLU A 394 -11.27 -23.12 -4.89
C GLU A 394 -12.16 -22.00 -4.31
N ILE A 395 -12.07 -21.75 -3.00
CA ILE A 395 -12.80 -20.69 -2.29
C ILE A 395 -12.01 -19.37 -2.31
N PHE A 396 -10.68 -19.44 -2.20
CA PHE A 396 -9.78 -18.28 -2.10
C PHE A 396 -8.66 -18.30 -3.20
N PRO A 397 -9.02 -18.24 -4.50
CA PRO A 397 -8.09 -18.40 -5.62
C PRO A 397 -7.14 -17.22 -5.89
N CYS A 398 -7.28 -16.08 -5.21
CA CYS A 398 -6.37 -14.94 -5.37
C CYS A 398 -5.05 -15.09 -4.61
N GLU A 399 -4.97 -16.04 -3.67
CA GLU A 399 -3.79 -16.27 -2.83
C GLU A 399 -3.41 -15.04 -1.95
N ASN A 400 -4.41 -14.26 -1.49
CA ASN A 400 -4.22 -13.14 -0.54
C ASN A 400 -3.41 -13.60 0.69
N LYS A 401 -2.44 -12.81 1.15
CA LYS A 401 -1.56 -13.17 2.29
C LYS A 401 -1.61 -12.08 3.36
N VAL A 402 -1.83 -12.45 4.62
CA VAL A 402 -1.69 -11.54 5.75
C VAL A 402 -0.18 -11.38 5.98
N VAL A 403 0.36 -10.16 5.87
CA VAL A 403 1.82 -9.98 5.75
C VAL A 403 2.52 -10.02 7.12
N ASP A 404 1.98 -9.34 8.12
CA ASP A 404 2.09 -9.75 9.53
C ASP A 404 0.71 -9.63 10.18
N ARG A 405 0.36 -10.60 11.04
CA ARG A 405 -0.93 -10.63 11.74
C ARG A 405 -0.96 -9.64 12.90
N CYS A 406 0.17 -9.41 13.55
CA CYS A 406 0.29 -8.82 14.88
C CYS A 406 1.34 -7.69 14.98
N ASP A 407 1.80 -7.18 13.84
CA ASP A 407 2.46 -5.87 13.74
C ASP A 407 1.41 -4.73 13.76
N ASN A 408 1.87 -3.52 14.02
CA ASN A 408 1.13 -2.28 13.86
C ASN A 408 1.27 -1.69 12.44
N ASP A 409 2.28 -2.12 11.67
CA ASP A 409 2.46 -1.79 10.27
C ASP A 409 1.59 -2.69 9.38
N TYR A 410 0.67 -2.08 8.65
CA TYR A 410 -0.25 -2.77 7.73
C TYR A 410 0.01 -2.41 6.26
N ASP A 411 1.06 -1.64 5.98
CA ASP A 411 1.29 -0.96 4.70
C ASP A 411 1.76 -1.93 3.61
N GLU A 412 2.36 -3.06 4.00
CA GLU A 412 2.73 -4.14 3.08
C GLU A 412 1.54 -4.98 2.60
N SER A 413 0.40 -4.97 3.31
CA SER A 413 -0.69 -5.92 3.09
C SER A 413 -1.38 -5.77 1.72
N GLU A 414 -1.62 -6.88 1.02
CA GLU A 414 -2.16 -6.93 -0.34
C GLU A 414 -3.42 -7.82 -0.41
N ILE A 415 -4.59 -7.19 -0.41
CA ILE A 415 -5.85 -7.83 -0.82
C ILE A 415 -5.94 -7.76 -2.35
N ARG A 416 -6.01 -8.91 -3.01
CA ARG A 416 -6.38 -9.02 -4.43
C ARG A 416 -7.86 -9.41 -4.52
N VAL A 417 -8.52 -9.00 -5.59
CA VAL A 417 -9.99 -9.05 -5.72
C VAL A 417 -10.37 -9.63 -7.08
N ASP A 418 -11.38 -10.50 -7.13
CA ASP A 418 -12.01 -11.05 -8.36
C ASP A 418 -11.04 -11.68 -9.39
N CYS A 419 -10.09 -12.50 -8.91
CA CYS A 419 -8.99 -13.03 -9.73
C CYS A 419 -9.38 -14.00 -10.85
N GLU A 420 -10.62 -14.52 -10.89
CA GLU A 420 -11.07 -15.51 -11.89
C GLU A 420 -10.96 -15.05 -13.37
N ASN A 421 -10.77 -13.75 -13.63
CA ASN A 421 -10.65 -13.20 -14.99
C ASN A 421 -9.41 -12.31 -15.21
N GLY A 422 -8.39 -12.39 -14.34
CA GLY A 422 -7.15 -11.61 -14.48
C GLY A 422 -7.30 -10.09 -14.31
N LEU A 423 -8.47 -9.61 -13.88
CA LEU A 423 -8.76 -8.20 -13.61
C LEU A 423 -8.54 -7.88 -12.13
N ALA A 424 -7.31 -8.01 -11.64
CA ALA A 424 -6.96 -7.59 -10.29
C ALA A 424 -7.27 -6.09 -10.11
N ARG A 425 -8.23 -5.77 -9.23
CA ARG A 425 -8.67 -4.39 -8.99
C ARG A 425 -8.52 -3.99 -7.54
N THR A 426 -7.70 -2.95 -7.31
CA THR A 426 -7.49 -2.25 -6.03
C THR A 426 -6.61 -3.01 -5.05
N LYS A 427 -5.38 -2.55 -4.82
CA LYS A 427 -4.70 -2.82 -3.55
C LYS A 427 -5.49 -2.10 -2.46
N ILE A 428 -6.05 -2.84 -1.51
CA ILE A 428 -6.59 -2.26 -0.29
C ILE A 428 -5.41 -2.08 0.68
N ASP A 429 -4.98 -0.83 0.84
CA ASP A 429 -3.90 -0.48 1.77
C ASP A 429 -4.42 -0.48 3.21
N GLY A 430 -3.76 -1.23 4.10
CA GLY A 430 -4.15 -1.33 5.50
C GLY A 430 -4.01 0.01 6.24
N SER A 431 -3.05 0.85 5.84
CA SER A 431 -2.88 2.24 6.32
C SER A 431 -4.15 3.10 6.18
N SER A 432 -5.00 2.77 5.19
CA SER A 432 -6.26 3.48 4.92
C SER A 432 -7.43 3.02 5.80
N ILE A 433 -7.29 1.87 6.48
CA ILE A 433 -8.28 1.27 7.38
C ILE A 433 -7.92 1.57 8.83
N PHE A 434 -6.68 1.31 9.23
CA PHE A 434 -6.15 1.62 10.56
C PHE A 434 -5.51 3.01 10.55
N GLN A 435 -6.05 3.95 11.33
CA GLN A 435 -5.58 5.34 11.34
C GLN A 435 -4.16 5.45 11.93
N THR A 436 -3.16 5.40 11.04
CA THR A 436 -1.73 5.70 11.25
C THR A 436 -1.18 5.38 12.64
N ASN A 437 -0.59 4.18 12.77
CA ASN A 437 0.32 3.71 13.83
C ASN A 437 0.39 4.65 15.05
N ARG A 438 -0.60 4.54 15.95
CA ARG A 438 -0.61 5.33 17.18
C ARG A 438 0.54 4.85 18.04
N ASP A 439 1.58 5.66 18.16
CA ASP A 439 2.62 5.46 19.16
C ASP A 439 2.02 5.71 20.56
N ASN A 440 1.52 4.65 21.19
CA ASN A 440 1.00 4.70 22.55
C ASN A 440 2.13 4.92 23.57
N CYS A 441 3.39 4.72 23.18
CA CYS A 441 4.57 5.04 23.99
C CYS A 441 4.99 6.52 23.91
N ALA A 442 4.54 7.29 22.91
CA ALA A 442 4.90 8.71 22.71
C ALA A 442 4.59 9.64 23.89
N SER A 443 3.74 9.20 24.83
CA SER A 443 3.41 9.94 26.07
C SER A 443 3.53 9.08 27.34
N VAL A 444 4.11 7.88 27.24
CA VAL A 444 4.31 6.96 28.37
C VAL A 444 5.75 6.99 28.83
N ILE A 445 5.94 7.19 30.12
CA ILE A 445 7.23 7.04 30.77
C ILE A 445 7.15 5.74 31.58
N CYS A 446 7.85 4.70 31.11
CA CYS A 446 8.24 3.61 31.99
C CYS A 446 9.43 4.13 32.82
N GLU A 447 9.25 4.23 34.13
CA GLU A 447 10.27 4.73 35.03
C GLU A 447 11.44 3.74 35.19
N ASN A 448 12.48 4.17 35.89
CA ASN A 448 13.57 3.31 36.36
C ASN A 448 14.35 2.51 35.28
N GLY A 449 14.24 2.89 34.00
CA GLY A 449 14.88 2.21 32.88
C GLY A 449 14.06 1.07 32.27
N GLY A 450 12.77 0.96 32.62
CA GLY A 450 11.83 0.17 31.84
C GLY A 450 11.70 0.67 30.40
N THR A 451 11.40 -0.24 29.47
CA THR A 451 11.19 0.08 28.05
C THR A 451 9.71 -0.02 27.72
N CYS A 452 9.14 1.03 27.14
CA CYS A 452 7.77 0.98 26.65
C CYS A 452 7.70 0.15 25.35
N ILE A 453 6.75 -0.76 25.27
CA ILE A 453 6.41 -1.53 24.07
C ILE A 453 5.07 -1.00 23.55
N ASN A 454 5.02 -0.61 22.28
CA ASN A 454 3.81 -0.16 21.62
C ASN A 454 3.05 -1.37 21.06
N ASP A 455 1.76 -1.49 21.40
CA ASP A 455 0.84 -2.51 20.89
C ASP A 455 -0.22 -1.84 19.99
N ILE A 456 -1.00 -2.62 19.22
CA ILE A 456 -1.90 -2.10 18.16
C ILE A 456 -2.86 -0.99 18.64
N SER A 457 -3.36 -1.08 19.88
CA SER A 457 -4.29 -0.09 20.48
C SER A 457 -3.87 0.42 21.86
N THR A 458 -2.74 -0.05 22.40
CA THR A 458 -2.33 0.14 23.80
C THR A 458 -0.79 0.13 23.93
N TYR A 459 -0.27 0.15 25.15
CA TYR A 459 1.15 -0.01 25.45
C TYR A 459 1.35 -0.97 26.63
N THR A 460 2.57 -1.50 26.75
CA THR A 460 3.01 -2.32 27.87
C THR A 460 4.41 -1.86 28.32
N CYS A 461 4.62 -1.59 29.62
CA CYS A 461 5.96 -1.31 30.16
C CYS A 461 6.71 -2.60 30.49
N ASN A 462 7.84 -2.85 29.81
CA ASN A 462 8.75 -3.95 30.11
C ASN A 462 9.83 -3.48 31.09
N CYS A 463 9.75 -3.91 32.35
CA CYS A 463 10.59 -3.37 33.42
C CYS A 463 12.02 -3.92 33.40
N ALA A 464 12.98 -3.04 33.70
CA ALA A 464 14.35 -3.45 33.98
C ALA A 464 14.38 -4.37 35.21
N SER A 465 15.30 -5.35 35.22
CA SER A 465 15.50 -6.22 36.38
C SER A 465 15.73 -5.37 37.63
N GLY A 466 15.01 -5.69 38.72
CA GLY A 466 14.93 -4.88 39.94
C GLY A 466 13.64 -4.09 40.10
N TYR A 467 12.79 -3.95 39.06
CA TYR A 467 11.59 -3.12 39.11
C TYR A 467 10.28 -3.85 38.74
N GLU A 468 9.18 -3.40 39.34
CA GLU A 468 7.80 -3.81 39.04
C GLU A 468 6.82 -2.62 39.01
N GLY A 469 5.57 -2.88 38.59
CA GLY A 469 4.50 -1.87 38.45
C GLY A 469 4.14 -1.61 36.98
N ASP A 470 2.95 -1.04 36.75
CA ASP A 470 2.42 -0.78 35.39
C ASP A 470 3.27 0.26 34.62
N HIS A 471 4.04 1.08 35.35
CA HIS A 471 5.03 2.00 34.81
C HIS A 471 6.46 1.71 35.33
N CYS A 472 6.72 0.53 35.89
CA CYS A 472 8.01 0.15 36.49
C CYS A 472 8.46 1.08 37.64
N GLU A 473 7.50 1.71 38.31
CA GLU A 473 7.70 2.73 39.33
C GLU A 473 8.16 2.19 40.69
N THR A 474 8.08 0.87 40.91
CA THR A 474 8.36 0.21 42.19
C THR A 474 9.69 -0.55 42.16
N ASP A 475 10.65 -0.14 43.00
CA ASP A 475 11.89 -0.89 43.28
C ASP A 475 11.55 -2.15 44.11
N ILE A 476 12.09 -3.30 43.72
CA ILE A 476 11.83 -4.59 44.38
C ILE A 476 12.77 -4.72 45.59
N ASP A 477 12.20 -4.90 46.79
CA ASP A 477 12.94 -5.05 48.06
C ASP A 477 13.84 -6.30 48.05
N ASP A 478 15.08 -6.15 47.58
CA ASP A 478 16.12 -7.17 47.55
C ASP A 478 16.60 -7.51 48.98
N CYS A 479 16.49 -6.55 49.92
CA CYS A 479 16.77 -6.80 51.33
C CYS A 479 15.75 -7.73 52.03
N SER A 480 14.58 -7.98 51.44
CA SER A 480 13.49 -8.79 52.01
C SER A 480 13.87 -10.22 52.41
N SER A 481 14.97 -10.75 51.86
CA SER A 481 15.51 -12.09 52.16
C SER A 481 16.96 -12.11 52.67
N VAL A 482 17.59 -10.95 52.86
CA VAL A 482 19.03 -10.81 53.07
C VAL A 482 19.41 -10.59 54.53
N VAL A 483 20.59 -11.08 54.93
CA VAL A 483 21.20 -10.83 56.24
C VAL A 483 22.63 -10.34 56.06
N CYS A 484 22.97 -9.24 56.76
CA CYS A 484 24.33 -8.71 56.85
C CYS A 484 24.98 -9.13 58.17
N ASP A 485 26.22 -9.59 58.12
CA ASP A 485 26.92 -10.13 59.29
C ASP A 485 27.55 -9.03 60.15
N ASN A 486 28.08 -9.42 61.31
CA ASN A 486 28.79 -8.55 62.27
C ASN A 486 28.02 -7.29 62.75
N GLY A 487 26.71 -7.23 62.53
CA GLY A 487 25.88 -6.07 62.86
C GLY A 487 25.86 -4.97 61.80
N GLY A 488 26.25 -5.29 60.56
CA GLY A 488 25.97 -4.44 59.40
C GLY A 488 24.46 -4.34 59.11
N THR A 489 24.07 -3.33 58.35
CA THR A 489 22.67 -3.11 57.94
C THR A 489 22.54 -3.38 56.44
N CYS A 490 21.51 -4.13 56.03
CA CYS A 490 21.17 -4.26 54.62
C CYS A 490 20.69 -2.90 54.10
N ILE A 491 21.35 -2.40 53.04
CA ILE A 491 20.90 -1.27 52.26
C ILE A 491 20.35 -1.85 50.96
N ASP A 492 19.06 -1.63 50.77
CA ASP A 492 18.29 -2.01 49.61
C ASP A 492 18.77 -1.25 48.37
N GLY A 493 18.56 -1.81 47.18
CA GLY A 493 19.09 -1.25 45.96
C GLY A 493 18.71 -2.03 44.71
N VAL A 494 18.96 -1.39 43.57
CA VAL A 494 18.44 -1.79 42.27
C VAL A 494 18.99 -3.16 41.84
N ASN A 495 18.14 -4.20 41.88
CA ASN A 495 18.51 -5.57 41.49
C ASN A 495 19.76 -6.09 42.23
N SER A 496 20.06 -5.50 43.38
CA SER A 496 21.27 -5.71 44.18
C SER A 496 21.19 -5.00 45.54
N TYR A 497 21.39 -5.75 46.61
CA TYR A 497 21.59 -5.19 47.95
C TYR A 497 23.06 -4.86 48.23
N SER A 498 23.32 -4.08 49.27
CA SER A 498 24.66 -3.91 49.84
C SER A 498 24.65 -3.90 51.36
N CYS A 499 25.65 -4.52 52.00
CA CYS A 499 25.79 -4.51 53.45
C CYS A 499 26.63 -3.32 53.93
N ASN A 500 26.06 -2.47 54.78
CA ASN A 500 26.77 -1.33 55.36
C ASN A 500 27.66 -1.76 56.53
N CYS A 501 28.96 -1.87 56.27
CA CYS A 501 29.92 -2.44 57.19
C CYS A 501 30.39 -1.46 58.28
N LEU A 502 30.50 -1.97 59.51
CA LEU A 502 31.04 -1.19 60.63
C LEU A 502 32.54 -0.91 60.43
N PRO A 503 33.08 0.21 60.95
CA PRO A 503 34.45 0.63 60.68
C PRO A 503 35.50 -0.42 61.05
N GLY A 504 36.32 -0.81 60.08
CA GLY A 504 37.27 -1.91 60.21
C GLY A 504 36.79 -3.25 59.63
N TYR A 505 35.68 -3.25 58.89
CA TYR A 505 35.20 -4.39 58.09
C TYR A 505 34.89 -3.94 56.65
N GLU A 506 35.00 -4.88 55.70
CA GLU A 506 34.61 -4.80 54.28
C GLU A 506 34.11 -6.19 53.82
N GLY A 507 33.89 -6.40 52.53
CA GLY A 507 33.34 -7.66 51.99
C GLY A 507 31.80 -7.62 51.94
N ASP A 508 31.23 -8.47 51.10
CA ASP A 508 29.86 -8.28 50.60
C ASP A 508 28.79 -8.49 51.69
N HIS A 509 29.12 -9.24 52.77
CA HIS A 509 28.31 -9.35 53.99
C HIS A 509 29.03 -8.81 55.25
N CYS A 510 30.11 -8.04 55.07
CA CYS A 510 30.94 -7.40 56.11
C CYS A 510 31.89 -8.30 56.92
N GLU A 511 32.78 -9.03 56.23
CA GLU A 511 33.68 -10.04 56.80
C GLU A 511 35.24 -9.82 56.69
N THR A 512 35.78 -8.75 56.04
CA THR A 512 37.23 -8.61 55.61
C THR A 512 37.94 -7.22 55.93
N MET A 513 39.16 -6.82 55.42
CA MET A 513 39.93 -5.52 55.67
C MET A 513 40.95 -5.01 54.54
N ILE A 514 41.07 -3.67 54.22
CA ILE A 514 41.49 -2.99 52.90
C ILE A 514 42.87 -2.22 52.66
N SER A 515 43.37 -2.04 51.37
CA SER A 515 44.32 -0.96 50.84
C SER A 515 44.49 -0.73 49.26
N THR A 516 45.04 0.43 48.70
CA THR A 516 45.13 0.82 47.20
C THR A 516 46.23 1.88 46.70
N THR A 517 46.42 2.23 45.36
CA THR A 517 46.82 3.55 44.61
C THR A 517 47.54 3.45 43.15
N THR A 518 47.53 4.46 42.19
CA THR A 518 47.70 4.37 40.64
C THR A 518 48.20 5.62 39.71
N ARG A 519 48.32 5.57 38.29
CA ARG A 519 48.17 6.63 37.13
C ARG A 519 49.00 6.59 35.73
N THR A 520 48.84 7.52 34.70
CA THR A 520 49.11 7.43 33.16
C THR A 520 49.21 8.74 32.21
N THR A 521 49.63 8.75 30.87
CA THR A 521 49.37 9.76 29.68
C THR A 521 50.05 9.61 28.19
N PRO A 522 49.53 10.18 27.02
CA PRO A 522 50.09 10.29 25.57
C PRO A 522 49.87 11.68 24.75
N LEU A 523 49.95 12.08 23.40
CA LEU A 523 50.38 11.69 21.96
C LEU A 523 50.50 12.92 20.88
N GLY A 524 50.51 12.80 19.47
CA GLY A 524 50.67 13.93 18.41
C GLY A 524 50.46 13.73 16.81
N PRO A 525 50.66 14.75 15.85
CA PRO A 525 50.06 14.89 14.43
C PRO A 525 50.92 15.32 13.10
N THR A 526 50.33 15.70 11.89
CA THR A 526 50.95 15.86 10.47
C THR A 526 50.52 17.05 9.44
N THR A 527 50.62 16.99 8.05
CA THR A 527 50.60 18.14 6.99
C THR A 527 50.30 17.82 5.43
N THR A 528 50.03 18.77 4.44
CA THR A 528 49.50 18.61 3.00
C THR A 528 49.91 19.61 1.79
N LEU A 529 49.35 19.55 0.51
CA LEU A 529 49.59 20.35 -0.80
C LEU A 529 48.40 20.25 -1.89
N SER A 530 48.22 20.69 -3.21
CA SER A 530 48.87 21.39 -4.42
C SER A 530 47.88 22.01 -5.56
N GLY A 531 48.20 22.13 -6.91
CA GLY A 531 47.42 22.75 -8.13
C GLY A 531 47.54 22.08 -9.66
N PRO A 532 47.39 22.83 -11.98
CA PRO A 532 47.17 24.18 -12.84
C PRO A 532 45.98 24.39 -13.96
N ARG A 533 46.23 25.08 -15.15
CA ARG A 533 45.41 25.77 -16.28
C ARG A 533 44.12 26.54 -15.90
N GLY A 534 43.87 27.71 -16.50
CA GLY A 534 42.76 28.63 -16.17
C GLY A 534 41.30 28.19 -16.36
N LEU A 535 40.42 28.77 -15.54
CA LEU A 535 39.00 28.45 -15.38
C LEU A 535 38.06 29.15 -16.38
N ARG A 536 36.88 28.54 -16.57
CA ARG A 536 35.64 29.16 -17.10
C ARG A 536 34.45 28.66 -16.27
N ILE A 537 33.46 29.50 -16.01
CA ILE A 537 32.17 29.04 -15.47
C ILE A 537 31.36 28.42 -16.61
N ALA A 538 30.74 27.27 -16.37
CA ALA A 538 29.87 26.61 -17.34
C ALA A 538 28.45 27.19 -17.24
N ALA A 539 27.89 27.09 -16.04
CA ALA A 539 26.71 27.82 -15.59
C ALA A 539 26.72 27.88 -14.04
N MET A 540 25.90 28.75 -13.48
CA MET A 540 25.21 28.36 -12.25
C MET A 540 23.98 27.55 -12.67
N VAL A 541 23.82 26.37 -12.06
CA VAL A 541 22.49 25.79 -11.89
C VAL A 541 21.66 26.87 -11.20
N ARG A 542 20.53 27.29 -11.79
CA ARG A 542 19.70 28.27 -11.09
C ARG A 542 19.15 27.55 -9.85
N PRO A 543 19.40 28.04 -8.63
CA PRO A 543 18.64 27.57 -7.50
C PRO A 543 17.15 27.76 -7.79
N THR A 544 16.36 26.90 -7.18
CA THR A 544 14.92 27.11 -6.99
C THR A 544 14.67 28.55 -6.58
N ARG A 545 14.00 29.33 -7.44
CA ARG A 545 13.72 30.75 -7.16
C ARG A 545 12.93 30.93 -5.86
N LEU A 546 12.17 29.91 -5.49
CA LEU A 546 11.27 29.84 -4.33
C LEU A 546 11.53 28.53 -3.58
N VAL A 547 11.76 28.62 -2.28
CA VAL A 547 11.92 27.47 -1.35
C VAL A 547 10.88 27.60 -0.23
N ASN A 548 10.43 26.52 0.42
CA ASN A 548 9.57 26.66 1.60
C ASN A 548 10.40 26.83 2.88
N GLU A 549 9.88 27.62 3.83
CA GLU A 549 10.48 27.75 5.17
C GLU A 549 10.61 26.38 5.85
N GLY A 550 11.77 26.10 6.43
CA GLY A 550 12.09 24.82 7.08
C GLY A 550 12.69 23.75 6.15
N GLU A 551 12.68 23.92 4.83
CA GLU A 551 13.29 22.96 3.89
C GLU A 551 14.82 23.08 3.82
N GLN A 552 15.49 22.03 3.31
CA GLN A 552 16.90 22.09 2.96
C GLN A 552 17.08 22.62 1.53
N MET A 553 17.97 23.59 1.37
CA MET A 553 18.26 24.24 0.10
C MET A 553 19.67 23.93 -0.40
N THR A 554 19.81 23.55 -1.67
CA THR A 554 21.09 23.19 -2.29
C THR A 554 21.36 24.05 -3.52
N ILE A 555 22.53 24.71 -3.57
CA ILE A 555 22.98 25.55 -4.70
C ILE A 555 24.30 25.01 -5.24
N LEU A 556 24.37 24.79 -6.56
CA LEU A 556 25.56 24.21 -7.22
C LEU A 556 26.25 25.21 -8.14
N CYS A 557 27.58 25.30 -8.02
CA CYS A 557 28.44 26.16 -8.81
C CYS A 557 29.36 25.34 -9.72
N LEU A 558 29.28 25.52 -11.05
CA LEU A 558 29.99 24.69 -12.01
C LEU A 558 31.03 25.47 -12.83
N SER A 559 32.23 24.90 -12.94
CA SER A 559 33.30 25.45 -13.77
C SER A 559 34.09 24.35 -14.50
N GLY A 560 34.68 24.72 -15.63
CA GLY A 560 35.41 23.81 -16.53
C GLY A 560 36.58 24.49 -17.23
N GLY A 561 37.26 23.74 -18.11
CA GLY A 561 38.45 24.19 -18.86
C GLY A 561 39.81 24.03 -18.14
N SER A 562 39.78 23.73 -16.84
CA SER A 562 40.95 23.56 -15.96
C SER A 562 41.26 22.08 -15.68
N PRO A 563 42.54 21.62 -15.73
CA PRO A 563 42.98 20.29 -15.35
C PRO A 563 43.65 20.22 -13.94
N PHE A 564 43.68 21.29 -13.16
CA PHE A 564 43.44 21.12 -11.72
C PHE A 564 41.93 21.20 -11.46
N PRO A 565 41.42 20.50 -10.45
CA PRO A 565 40.13 20.86 -9.87
C PRO A 565 40.24 22.26 -9.23
N PRO A 566 39.30 23.19 -9.50
CA PRO A 566 39.17 24.40 -8.71
C PRO A 566 38.72 24.09 -7.29
N ARG A 567 38.99 25.03 -6.39
CA ARG A 567 38.28 25.14 -5.12
C ARG A 567 37.16 26.17 -5.24
N PHE A 568 36.07 25.89 -4.55
CA PHE A 568 34.90 26.76 -4.52
C PHE A 568 34.72 27.40 -3.15
N THR A 569 34.24 28.65 -3.14
CA THR A 569 33.88 29.39 -1.92
C THR A 569 32.64 30.24 -2.17
N TRP A 570 31.76 30.33 -1.18
CA TRP A 570 30.51 31.08 -1.28
C TRP A 570 30.48 32.30 -0.35
N THR A 571 29.83 33.37 -0.79
CA THR A 571 29.60 34.59 0.00
C THR A 571 28.18 35.11 -0.22
N ARG A 572 27.51 35.56 0.85
CA ARG A 572 26.17 36.17 0.75
C ARG A 572 26.27 37.67 0.44
N GLY A 573 25.26 38.19 -0.27
CA GLY A 573 25.15 39.58 -0.68
C GLY A 573 25.24 40.58 0.48
N ASN A 574 25.55 41.84 0.17
CA ASN A 574 25.78 42.91 1.16
C ASN A 574 26.88 42.63 2.21
N SER A 575 27.78 41.66 1.96
CA SER A 575 28.78 41.16 2.91
C SER A 575 28.18 40.54 4.18
N ALA A 576 26.97 39.97 4.08
CA ALA A 576 26.39 39.16 5.13
C ALA A 576 27.19 37.84 5.33
N ALA A 577 27.10 37.27 6.53
CA ALA A 577 27.52 35.89 6.73
C ALA A 577 26.61 34.93 5.96
N LEU A 578 27.12 33.73 5.63
CA LEU A 578 26.24 32.62 5.25
C LEU A 578 25.35 32.23 6.46
N PRO A 579 24.18 31.62 6.23
CA PRO A 579 23.31 31.10 7.29
C PRO A 579 24.05 30.15 8.24
N ALA A 580 23.59 30.03 9.49
CA ALA A 580 24.27 29.22 10.51
C ALA A 580 24.25 27.70 10.20
N SER A 581 23.30 27.26 9.38
CA SER A 581 23.16 25.89 8.85
C SER A 581 23.83 25.68 7.49
N ALA A 582 24.60 26.65 6.99
CA ALA A 582 25.25 26.57 5.69
C ALA A 582 26.50 25.66 5.70
N VAL A 583 26.45 24.59 4.92
CA VAL A 583 27.57 23.67 4.65
C VAL A 583 28.07 23.92 3.23
N VAL A 584 29.36 24.22 3.07
CA VAL A 584 30.00 24.40 1.75
C VAL A 584 30.94 23.24 1.50
N ASP A 585 30.77 22.55 0.37
CA ASP A 585 31.79 21.66 -0.18
C ASP A 585 32.70 22.45 -1.14
N PRO A 586 33.98 22.69 -0.76
CA PRO A 586 34.92 23.42 -1.58
C PRO A 586 35.47 22.61 -2.77
N VAL A 587 35.10 21.33 -2.94
CA VAL A 587 35.55 20.45 -4.02
C VAL A 587 34.51 20.32 -5.13
N THR A 588 33.24 20.08 -4.79
CA THR A 588 32.15 19.97 -5.77
C THR A 588 31.55 21.32 -6.19
N GLY A 589 31.66 22.34 -5.34
CA GLY A 589 31.03 23.65 -5.55
C GLY A 589 29.63 23.78 -4.94
N THR A 590 29.17 22.77 -4.20
CA THR A 590 27.86 22.76 -3.54
C THR A 590 27.84 23.62 -2.28
N LEU A 591 26.75 24.37 -2.10
CA LEU A 591 26.33 25.02 -0.86
C LEU A 591 24.98 24.42 -0.45
N VAL A 592 24.92 23.78 0.71
CA VAL A 592 23.68 23.28 1.33
C VAL A 592 23.33 24.18 2.51
N ILE A 593 22.06 24.54 2.68
CA ILE A 593 21.55 25.31 3.81
C ILE A 593 20.37 24.53 4.40
N GLY A 594 20.57 23.94 5.58
CA GLY A 594 19.52 23.16 6.25
C GLY A 594 18.50 24.05 6.97
N GLY A 595 17.20 23.89 6.68
CA GLY A 595 16.12 24.60 7.36
C GLY A 595 16.10 26.10 7.06
N VAL A 596 16.01 26.47 5.78
CA VAL A 596 16.01 27.88 5.35
C VAL A 596 14.84 28.67 5.91
N ARG A 597 15.04 29.98 6.06
CA ARG A 597 14.06 30.93 6.60
C ARG A 597 13.96 32.21 5.78
N PRO A 598 12.92 33.03 5.96
CA PRO A 598 12.87 34.38 5.37
C PRO A 598 14.07 35.28 5.70
N GLU A 599 14.81 35.05 6.80
CA GLU A 599 16.09 35.75 7.04
C GLU A 599 17.28 35.27 6.16
N ASP A 600 17.11 34.22 5.36
CA ASP A 600 18.13 33.63 4.48
C ASP A 600 18.04 34.08 3.01
N ASP A 601 16.99 34.83 2.66
CA ASP A 601 16.71 35.39 1.33
C ASP A 601 17.88 36.11 0.63
N GLY A 602 17.81 36.13 -0.70
CA GLY A 602 18.57 37.03 -1.55
C GLY A 602 19.80 36.41 -2.21
N MET A 603 20.84 37.23 -2.44
CA MET A 603 21.92 36.89 -3.37
C MET A 603 23.06 36.09 -2.71
N TYR A 604 23.50 35.04 -3.41
CA TYR A 604 24.63 34.17 -3.07
C TYR A 604 25.61 34.13 -4.24
N THR A 605 26.82 34.64 -4.01
CA THR A 605 27.92 34.63 -4.99
C THR A 605 28.79 33.39 -4.77
N CYS A 606 28.96 32.58 -5.80
CA CYS A 606 30.04 31.59 -5.84
C CYS A 606 31.31 32.23 -6.42
N THR A 607 32.45 31.85 -5.86
CA THR A 607 33.78 32.04 -6.44
C THR A 607 34.44 30.67 -6.66
N ALA A 608 34.99 30.45 -7.85
CA ALA A 608 35.78 29.27 -8.18
C ALA A 608 37.23 29.68 -8.52
N ASP A 609 38.21 29.05 -7.86
CA ASP A 609 39.63 29.41 -7.90
C ASP A 609 40.51 28.15 -7.89
N ASN A 610 41.37 27.97 -8.89
CA ASN A 610 42.32 26.86 -8.96
C ASN A 610 43.75 27.23 -8.52
N GLY A 611 43.95 28.39 -7.90
CA GLY A 611 45.26 28.94 -7.54
C GLY A 611 46.04 29.52 -8.72
N VAL A 612 45.40 29.71 -9.88
CA VAL A 612 45.97 30.32 -11.09
C VAL A 612 45.03 31.38 -11.66
N ASP A 613 43.75 31.06 -11.82
CA ASP A 613 42.69 31.95 -12.30
C ASP A 613 41.42 31.79 -11.43
N MET A 614 40.70 32.90 -11.24
CA MET A 614 39.51 32.99 -10.38
C MET A 614 38.32 33.60 -11.14
N VAL A 615 37.13 33.05 -10.94
CA VAL A 615 35.88 33.46 -11.62
C VAL A 615 34.70 33.42 -10.64
N THR A 616 33.68 34.26 -10.84
CA THR A 616 32.51 34.40 -9.96
C THR A 616 31.19 34.34 -10.72
N SER A 617 30.13 33.87 -10.05
CA SER A 617 28.75 33.93 -10.55
C SER A 617 27.78 34.14 -9.38
N ASP A 618 26.64 34.79 -9.65
CA ASP A 618 25.63 35.18 -8.67
C ASP A 618 24.30 34.42 -8.88
N ALA A 619 23.73 33.93 -7.79
CA ALA A 619 22.41 33.31 -7.74
C ALA A 619 21.56 33.93 -6.63
N SER A 620 20.24 33.68 -6.63
CA SER A 620 19.35 34.12 -5.55
C SER A 620 18.12 33.23 -5.42
N PHE A 621 17.63 33.07 -4.19
CA PHE A 621 16.35 32.45 -3.86
C PHE A 621 15.59 33.31 -2.85
N ASP A 622 14.27 33.20 -2.86
CA ASP A 622 13.35 33.80 -1.88
C ASP A 622 12.66 32.66 -1.10
N VAL A 623 12.54 32.77 0.23
CA VAL A 623 11.90 31.75 1.08
C VAL A 623 10.44 32.11 1.33
N CYS A 624 9.55 31.26 0.83
CA CYS A 624 8.12 31.36 1.06
C CYS A 624 7.77 30.69 2.41
N PRO A 625 7.12 31.39 3.35
CA PRO A 625 6.66 30.78 4.60
C PRO A 625 5.57 29.72 4.35
N ASP A 626 5.37 28.83 5.31
CA ASP A 626 4.21 27.93 5.29
C ASP A 626 2.92 28.71 5.65
N VAL A 627 1.82 28.31 5.02
CA VAL A 627 0.49 28.91 5.08
C VAL A 627 -0.62 27.85 5.14
N SER A 628 -0.28 26.59 5.41
CA SER A 628 -1.20 25.46 5.54
C SER A 628 -2.17 25.62 6.73
N ASP A 629 -1.67 26.01 7.91
CA ASP A 629 -2.40 26.14 9.19
C ASP A 629 -3.32 27.38 9.27
N CYS A 630 -3.95 27.75 8.16
CA CYS A 630 -4.61 29.03 7.97
C CYS A 630 -6.12 29.01 8.32
N SER A 631 -6.50 29.53 9.49
CA SER A 631 -7.90 29.63 9.96
C SER A 631 -8.32 31.06 10.40
N ASP A 632 -9.14 31.72 9.59
CA ASP A 632 -9.67 33.06 9.90
C ASP A 632 -10.65 33.03 11.10
N SER A 633 -10.31 33.73 12.19
CA SER A 633 -11.08 33.72 13.44
C SER A 633 -12.42 34.49 13.38
N ASN A 634 -12.81 35.03 12.22
CA ASN A 634 -14.11 35.64 11.99
C ASN A 634 -14.62 35.42 10.56
N ARG A 635 -15.84 34.89 10.42
CA ARG A 635 -16.49 34.55 9.12
C ARG A 635 -16.67 35.71 8.12
N TRP A 636 -16.38 36.95 8.50
CA TRP A 636 -16.45 38.13 7.63
C TRP A 636 -15.09 38.54 7.07
N CYS A 637 -13.97 37.96 7.51
CA CYS A 637 -12.62 38.31 7.09
C CYS A 637 -12.39 38.28 5.57
N PRO A 638 -12.84 37.26 4.79
CA PRO A 638 -12.69 37.26 3.34
C PRO A 638 -13.38 38.44 2.65
N ARG A 639 -14.46 38.97 3.25
CA ARG A 639 -15.16 40.14 2.74
C ARG A 639 -14.42 41.43 3.07
N TRP A 640 -13.87 41.57 4.28
CA TRP A 640 -13.07 42.73 4.65
C TRP A 640 -11.75 42.81 3.86
N ALA A 641 -11.12 41.68 3.57
CA ALA A 641 -9.99 41.61 2.63
C ALA A 641 -10.41 42.11 1.23
N SER A 642 -11.51 41.58 0.69
CA SER A 642 -12.10 42.05 -0.59
C SER A 642 -12.54 43.53 -0.59
N ASP A 643 -12.86 44.10 0.58
CA ASP A 643 -13.22 45.52 0.78
C ASP A 643 -11.98 46.38 1.13
N GLY A 644 -10.76 45.90 0.87
CA GLY A 644 -9.49 46.65 1.00
C GLY A 644 -9.05 46.95 2.44
N GLN A 645 -9.52 46.18 3.43
CA GLN A 645 -9.22 46.45 4.85
C GLN A 645 -7.80 46.02 5.27
N CYS A 646 -7.12 45.16 4.50
CA CYS A 646 -5.72 44.78 4.78
C CYS A 646 -4.81 46.03 4.87
N GLU A 647 -4.89 46.91 3.85
CA GLU A 647 -4.08 48.11 3.72
C GLU A 647 -4.60 49.27 4.58
N SER A 648 -5.93 49.42 4.65
CA SER A 648 -6.58 50.59 5.25
C SER A 648 -6.86 50.46 6.75
N ASN A 649 -6.81 49.25 7.32
CA ASN A 649 -7.06 49.01 8.74
C ASN A 649 -6.27 47.79 9.32
N PRO A 650 -4.94 47.70 9.13
CA PRO A 650 -4.16 46.51 9.51
C PRO A 650 -4.21 46.21 11.01
N GLY A 651 -4.26 47.24 11.87
CA GLY A 651 -4.38 47.07 13.33
C GLY A 651 -5.71 46.48 13.80
N TRP A 652 -6.75 46.47 12.95
CA TRP A 652 -7.98 45.71 13.21
C TRP A 652 -7.90 44.30 12.62
N MET A 653 -7.38 44.16 11.39
CA MET A 653 -7.30 42.87 10.70
C MET A 653 -6.38 41.88 11.43
N LEU A 654 -5.14 42.26 11.74
CA LEU A 654 -4.13 41.34 12.29
C LEU A 654 -4.58 40.54 13.54
N PRO A 655 -5.31 41.11 14.53
CA PRO A 655 -5.76 40.35 15.70
C PRO A 655 -7.10 39.61 15.56
N ASN A 656 -7.86 39.82 14.48
CA ASN A 656 -9.24 39.31 14.31
C ASN A 656 -9.46 38.52 13.01
N CYS A 657 -8.53 38.66 12.07
CA CYS A 657 -8.41 38.02 10.78
C CYS A 657 -6.92 37.70 10.53
N PRO A 658 -6.27 36.91 11.42
CA PRO A 658 -4.83 36.65 11.31
C PRO A 658 -4.48 35.87 10.05
N LEU A 659 -5.47 35.22 9.43
CA LEU A 659 -5.31 34.11 8.50
C LEU A 659 -6.27 34.30 7.30
N SER A 660 -6.34 35.53 6.79
CA SER A 660 -6.87 35.85 5.45
C SER A 660 -5.80 35.57 4.38
N CYS A 661 -5.33 34.32 4.33
CA CYS A 661 -4.21 33.91 3.47
C CYS A 661 -4.55 34.11 1.98
N GLY A 662 -3.57 34.59 1.22
CA GLY A 662 -3.73 34.95 -0.18
C GLY A 662 -4.29 36.36 -0.45
N GLN A 663 -4.62 37.18 0.57
CA GLN A 663 -4.98 38.60 0.34
C GLN A 663 -4.30 39.63 1.26
N CYS A 664 -4.02 39.35 2.54
CA CYS A 664 -3.50 40.36 3.49
C CYS A 664 -1.99 40.28 3.82
N HIS A 665 -1.12 39.78 2.93
CA HIS A 665 0.33 39.75 3.16
C HIS A 665 1.09 40.60 2.11
N PRO A 666 1.57 41.82 2.46
CA PRO A 666 2.03 42.79 1.47
C PRO A 666 3.46 42.57 0.93
N ASP A 667 4.28 41.78 1.64
CA ASP A 667 5.73 41.69 1.39
C ASP A 667 6.19 40.37 0.72
N LEU A 668 5.27 39.47 0.32
CA LEU A 668 5.62 38.18 -0.32
C LEU A 668 5.52 38.23 -1.85
N PRO A 669 6.41 37.53 -2.59
CA PRO A 669 6.24 37.29 -4.03
C PRO A 669 4.90 36.62 -4.34
N ALA A 670 4.19 37.06 -5.38
CA ALA A 670 2.90 36.48 -5.78
C ALA A 670 2.99 34.97 -6.12
N GLU A 671 4.18 34.50 -6.49
CA GLU A 671 4.46 33.11 -6.81
C GLU A 671 4.50 32.23 -5.55
N CYS A 672 4.84 32.80 -4.38
CA CYS A 672 4.65 32.18 -3.06
C CYS A 672 3.18 31.94 -2.70
N LEU A 673 2.20 32.34 -3.53
CA LEU A 673 0.79 32.00 -3.33
C LEU A 673 0.35 30.78 -4.16
N THR A 674 1.30 30.04 -4.74
CA THR A 674 1.06 28.82 -5.53
C THR A 674 1.80 27.61 -4.96
N THR A 675 1.34 26.40 -5.30
CA THR A 675 1.89 25.12 -4.79
C THR A 675 3.11 24.62 -5.56
N LYS A 676 3.38 25.14 -6.77
CA LYS A 676 4.53 24.75 -7.61
C LYS A 676 5.73 25.66 -7.35
N ARG A 677 6.49 25.39 -6.29
CA ARG A 677 7.70 26.11 -5.89
C ARG A 677 8.90 25.16 -5.94
N GLY A 678 9.91 25.49 -6.76
CA GLY A 678 11.26 24.88 -6.73
C GLY A 678 11.41 23.39 -7.07
N ARG A 679 10.33 22.64 -7.21
CA ARG A 679 10.39 21.18 -7.28
C ARG A 679 9.97 20.63 -8.63
N ALA A 680 10.49 19.44 -8.93
CA ALA A 680 9.88 18.53 -9.87
C ALA A 680 8.40 18.36 -9.49
N TRP A 681 7.53 18.27 -10.48
CA TRP A 681 6.11 18.22 -10.25
C TRP A 681 5.73 16.82 -9.76
N ASP A 682 4.91 16.70 -8.72
CA ASP A 682 4.36 15.39 -8.28
C ASP A 682 3.29 14.85 -9.28
N THR A 683 3.29 15.34 -10.52
CA THR A 683 2.31 15.08 -11.60
C THR A 683 3.02 14.92 -12.93
N TRP A 684 2.48 14.07 -13.80
CA TRP A 684 3.05 13.75 -15.11
C TRP A 684 2.01 13.77 -16.23
N GLU A 685 2.49 13.86 -17.47
CA GLU A 685 1.69 13.73 -18.69
C GLU A 685 2.55 13.02 -19.74
N CYS A 686 2.22 11.75 -20.00
CA CYS A 686 2.90 10.88 -20.96
C CYS A 686 1.95 10.31 -22.03
N ASN A 687 0.66 10.69 -22.02
CA ASN A 687 -0.38 10.17 -22.92
C ASN A 687 -0.61 11.13 -24.10
N ASN A 688 -0.76 12.42 -23.79
CA ASN A 688 -1.19 13.44 -24.75
C ASN A 688 -0.01 14.31 -25.21
N VAL A 689 0.64 13.91 -26.30
CA VAL A 689 1.74 14.67 -26.92
C VAL A 689 1.23 16.03 -27.42
N THR A 690 1.83 17.12 -26.95
CA THR A 690 1.45 18.49 -27.35
C THR A 690 2.56 19.19 -28.14
N ASP A 691 2.23 20.35 -28.72
CA ASP A 691 3.23 21.36 -29.05
C ASP A 691 4.01 21.77 -27.77
N VAL A 692 5.28 22.15 -27.91
CA VAL A 692 6.10 22.67 -26.79
C VAL A 692 5.52 24.01 -26.28
N PRO A 693 5.15 24.14 -24.99
CA PRO A 693 4.60 25.38 -24.42
C PRO A 693 5.53 26.60 -24.53
N ASP A 694 4.96 27.79 -24.69
CA ASP A 694 5.70 29.06 -24.85
C ASP A 694 6.56 29.42 -23.62
N ASP A 695 6.09 29.11 -22.42
CA ASP A 695 6.80 29.31 -21.16
C ASP A 695 7.97 28.34 -21.02
N VAL A 696 7.74 27.04 -21.20
CA VAL A 696 8.79 26.00 -21.23
C VAL A 696 9.87 26.32 -22.27
N ARG A 697 9.46 26.72 -23.49
CA ARG A 697 10.37 27.14 -24.55
C ARG A 697 11.19 28.37 -24.17
N THR A 698 10.58 29.35 -23.50
CA THR A 698 11.25 30.59 -23.10
C THR A 698 12.21 30.37 -21.93
N GLU A 699 11.84 29.56 -20.94
CA GLU A 699 12.68 29.25 -19.78
C GLU A 699 13.94 28.49 -20.18
N LEU A 700 13.76 27.41 -20.96
CA LEU A 700 14.83 26.50 -21.37
C LEU A 700 15.57 26.96 -22.64
N SER A 701 15.09 28.03 -23.29
CA SER A 701 15.61 28.57 -24.57
C SER A 701 15.63 27.52 -25.71
N LEU A 702 14.58 26.70 -25.81
CA LEU A 702 14.51 25.57 -26.76
C LEU A 702 14.41 26.01 -28.22
N ASP A 703 15.24 25.40 -29.08
CA ASP A 703 15.19 25.63 -30.53
C ASP A 703 13.85 25.17 -31.14
N THR A 704 13.51 25.79 -32.27
CA THR A 704 12.41 25.42 -33.17
C THR A 704 12.46 23.99 -33.73
N PHE A 705 13.59 23.29 -33.63
CA PHE A 705 13.70 21.83 -33.87
C PHE A 705 12.70 21.05 -32.99
N TYR A 706 12.68 21.33 -31.69
CA TYR A 706 11.76 20.69 -30.76
C TYR A 706 10.35 21.22 -30.98
N GLN A 707 9.44 20.32 -31.35
CA GLN A 707 8.05 20.64 -31.67
C GLN A 707 7.06 19.76 -30.89
N LYS A 708 7.46 18.57 -30.46
CA LYS A 708 6.65 17.68 -29.61
C LYS A 708 7.11 17.71 -28.15
N TYR A 709 6.17 17.60 -27.23
CA TYR A 709 6.36 17.71 -25.79
C TYR A 709 5.50 16.70 -25.00
N LEU A 710 6.12 16.12 -23.97
CA LEU A 710 5.52 15.42 -22.82
C LEU A 710 6.34 15.79 -21.57
N HIS A 711 5.90 15.42 -20.36
CA HIS A 711 6.73 15.59 -19.16
C HIS A 711 6.60 14.47 -18.12
N ALA A 712 7.75 14.04 -17.60
CA ALA A 712 7.86 13.17 -16.43
C ALA A 712 8.24 14.02 -15.21
N TYR A 713 7.35 14.20 -14.23
CA TYR A 713 7.57 15.08 -13.09
C TYR A 713 8.01 16.53 -13.43
N GLY A 714 7.54 17.08 -14.55
CA GLY A 714 7.97 18.38 -15.08
C GLY A 714 9.32 18.38 -15.81
N ILE A 715 10.05 17.27 -15.82
CA ILE A 715 11.24 17.05 -16.67
C ILE A 715 10.77 16.96 -18.13
N PRO A 716 11.23 17.85 -19.04
CA PRO A 716 10.79 17.86 -20.43
C PRO A 716 11.21 16.61 -21.20
N ILE A 717 10.28 16.03 -21.94
CA ILE A 717 10.51 14.93 -22.89
C ILE A 717 10.20 15.49 -24.29
N LEU A 718 11.22 15.61 -25.14
CA LEU A 718 11.17 16.40 -26.37
C LEU A 718 11.35 15.59 -27.66
N GLY A 719 10.71 16.03 -28.74
CA GLY A 719 10.87 15.45 -30.06
C GLY A 719 10.71 16.47 -31.19
N SER A 720 11.20 16.13 -32.38
CA SER A 720 10.89 16.86 -33.60
C SER A 720 9.45 16.57 -34.06
N SER A 721 8.94 17.29 -35.07
CA SER A 721 7.60 17.04 -35.61
C SER A 721 7.49 15.76 -36.45
N ILE A 722 8.61 15.11 -36.81
CA ILE A 722 8.61 13.86 -37.60
C ILE A 722 8.72 12.59 -36.73
N LEU A 723 9.12 12.70 -35.46
CA LEU A 723 9.14 11.60 -34.49
C LEU A 723 7.72 11.04 -34.26
N PRO A 724 7.49 9.71 -34.28
CA PRO A 724 6.22 9.12 -33.85
C PRO A 724 5.91 9.40 -32.37
N ASP A 725 4.65 9.68 -32.06
CA ASP A 725 4.23 10.02 -30.70
C ASP A 725 4.61 8.92 -29.69
N ASP A 726 4.46 7.65 -30.06
CA ASP A 726 4.67 6.50 -29.16
C ASP A 726 6.13 6.36 -28.70
N ALA A 727 7.10 6.80 -29.51
CA ALA A 727 8.51 6.85 -29.10
C ALA A 727 8.73 7.89 -27.99
N LEU A 728 8.02 9.01 -28.05
CA LEU A 728 8.03 10.03 -27.01
C LEU A 728 7.29 9.55 -25.75
N ARG A 729 6.15 8.86 -25.91
CA ARG A 729 5.40 8.23 -24.81
C ARG A 729 6.23 7.21 -24.04
N ARG A 730 6.96 6.34 -24.76
CA ARG A 730 7.85 5.34 -24.15
C ARG A 730 8.98 5.99 -23.36
N CYS A 731 9.70 6.95 -23.96
CA CYS A 731 10.72 7.72 -23.26
C CYS A 731 10.17 8.42 -22.00
N CYS A 732 8.95 8.97 -22.06
CA CYS A 732 8.29 9.58 -20.91
C CYS A 732 8.00 8.57 -19.79
N TYR A 733 7.54 7.36 -20.14
CA TYR A 733 7.38 6.26 -19.19
C TYR A 733 8.72 5.86 -18.53
N ASP A 734 9.77 5.69 -19.33
CA ASP A 734 11.09 5.28 -18.82
C ASP A 734 11.68 6.31 -17.84
N VAL A 735 11.53 7.62 -18.11
CA VAL A 735 11.95 8.69 -17.19
C VAL A 735 11.10 8.75 -15.93
N LEU A 736 9.77 8.58 -16.02
CA LEU A 736 8.91 8.50 -14.83
C LEU A 736 9.38 7.39 -13.90
N PHE A 737 9.56 6.23 -14.49
CA PHE A 737 9.88 5.00 -13.82
C PHE A 737 11.26 5.05 -13.15
N MET A 738 12.30 5.54 -13.84
CA MET A 738 13.65 5.67 -13.27
C MET A 738 13.73 6.74 -12.18
N LEU A 739 12.87 7.76 -12.19
CA LEU A 739 12.88 8.83 -11.18
C LEU A 739 11.66 8.79 -10.24
N ALA A 740 11.03 7.63 -10.08
CA ALA A 740 9.92 7.45 -9.16
C ALA A 740 10.38 7.40 -7.69
N ASP A 741 11.55 6.84 -7.45
CA ASP A 741 11.96 6.33 -6.13
C ASP A 741 12.41 7.42 -5.15
N ARG A 742 12.99 8.52 -5.66
CA ARG A 742 13.72 9.52 -4.86
C ARG A 742 13.40 10.94 -5.30
N ARG A 743 12.67 11.69 -4.45
CA ARG A 743 12.19 13.05 -4.79
C ARG A 743 13.30 14.10 -4.81
N ASP A 744 14.30 13.96 -3.96
CA ASP A 744 15.52 14.77 -3.96
C ASP A 744 16.34 14.60 -5.25
N LEU A 745 16.40 13.38 -5.80
CA LEU A 745 17.01 13.11 -7.11
C LEU A 745 16.18 13.71 -8.26
N ARG A 746 14.84 13.61 -8.23
CA ARG A 746 13.95 14.33 -9.18
C ARG A 746 14.22 15.84 -9.16
N ASP A 747 14.21 16.43 -7.96
CA ASP A 747 14.36 17.86 -7.75
C ASP A 747 15.73 18.34 -8.25
N SER A 748 16.80 17.58 -8.03
CA SER A 748 18.11 17.88 -8.61
C SER A 748 18.08 17.83 -10.15
N TYR A 749 17.57 16.75 -10.73
CA TYR A 749 17.53 16.58 -12.19
C TYR A 749 16.74 17.69 -12.89
N PHE A 750 15.58 18.06 -12.31
CA PHE A 750 14.76 19.17 -12.78
C PHE A 750 15.48 20.52 -12.67
N ASN A 751 16.07 20.83 -11.50
CA ASN A 751 16.69 22.14 -11.26
C ASN A 751 17.98 22.40 -12.05
N VAL A 752 18.70 21.35 -12.49
CA VAL A 752 19.82 21.52 -13.44
C VAL A 752 19.39 21.64 -14.91
N TYR A 753 18.09 21.80 -15.17
CA TYR A 753 17.47 21.83 -16.50
C TYR A 753 17.63 20.54 -17.31
N GLY A 754 17.73 19.41 -16.60
CA GLY A 754 17.73 18.07 -17.17
C GLY A 754 16.47 17.83 -18.00
N ARG A 755 16.63 17.16 -19.14
CA ARG A 755 15.56 16.78 -20.08
C ARG A 755 15.93 15.50 -20.84
N ALA A 756 14.98 14.94 -21.56
CA ALA A 756 15.19 13.84 -22.50
C ALA A 756 14.75 14.24 -23.91
N ALA A 757 15.37 13.66 -24.95
CA ALA A 757 14.92 13.84 -26.33
C ALA A 757 15.13 12.59 -27.21
N ILE A 758 14.14 12.24 -28.03
CA ILE A 758 14.23 11.09 -28.94
C ILE A 758 14.38 11.55 -30.39
N MET A 759 15.33 10.95 -31.10
CA MET A 759 15.59 11.18 -32.52
C MET A 759 14.72 10.26 -33.38
N ALA A 760 14.00 10.83 -34.35
CA ALA A 760 13.22 10.09 -35.35
C ALA A 760 14.13 9.31 -36.32
N GLU A 761 13.71 8.19 -36.91
CA GLU A 761 14.59 7.25 -37.65
C GLU A 761 15.53 7.91 -38.68
N SER A 762 15.10 9.00 -39.33
CA SER A 762 15.88 9.73 -40.34
C SER A 762 16.89 10.77 -39.81
N GLU A 763 16.91 11.05 -38.51
CA GLU A 763 17.74 12.07 -37.87
C GLU A 763 19.11 11.51 -37.43
N VAL A 764 20.09 12.37 -37.14
CA VAL A 764 21.42 12.00 -36.63
C VAL A 764 21.83 12.86 -35.44
N THR A 765 22.86 12.42 -34.70
CA THR A 765 23.23 13.00 -33.39
C THR A 765 23.43 14.52 -33.38
N LEU A 766 23.90 15.15 -34.47
CA LEU A 766 24.10 16.61 -34.54
C LEU A 766 22.85 17.41 -34.96
N ASP A 767 21.75 16.75 -35.35
CA ASP A 767 20.46 17.43 -35.58
C ASP A 767 19.84 17.87 -34.24
N VAL A 768 20.19 17.19 -33.14
CA VAL A 768 19.86 17.58 -31.76
C VAL A 768 20.57 18.92 -31.45
N PRO A 769 19.84 20.01 -31.13
CA PRO A 769 20.40 21.36 -30.99
C PRO A 769 21.58 21.45 -30.01
N GLU A 770 21.48 20.79 -28.87
CA GLU A 770 22.53 20.72 -27.83
C GLU A 770 23.82 20.06 -28.34
N HIS A 771 23.73 19.11 -29.27
CA HIS A 771 24.85 18.34 -29.79
C HIS A 771 25.47 18.94 -31.06
N SER A 772 24.81 19.91 -31.70
CA SER A 772 25.21 20.57 -32.96
C SER A 772 26.65 21.13 -33.01
N ASN A 773 27.34 21.26 -31.88
CA ASN A 773 28.72 21.75 -31.76
C ASN A 773 29.77 20.65 -31.46
N MET A 774 29.38 19.38 -31.45
CA MET A 774 30.31 18.24 -31.31
C MET A 774 31.17 18.04 -32.59
N ASP A 775 32.19 17.18 -32.52
CA ASP A 775 33.03 16.90 -33.70
C ASP A 775 32.20 16.23 -34.82
N PRO A 776 32.37 16.62 -36.10
CA PRO A 776 31.64 16.02 -37.23
C PRO A 776 31.72 14.49 -37.36
N ILE A 777 32.68 13.82 -36.70
CA ILE A 777 32.71 12.35 -36.62
C ILE A 777 31.48 11.77 -35.90
N PHE A 778 30.87 12.51 -34.98
CA PHE A 778 29.64 12.12 -34.29
C PHE A 778 28.37 12.31 -35.15
N ASN A 779 28.47 12.83 -36.37
CA ASN A 779 27.32 13.01 -37.27
C ASN A 779 26.86 11.68 -37.91
N THR A 780 26.39 10.78 -37.06
CA THR A 780 25.98 9.41 -37.36
C THR A 780 24.71 9.07 -36.60
N ARG A 781 24.13 7.89 -36.83
CA ARG A 781 22.99 7.39 -36.06
C ARG A 781 23.47 6.69 -34.78
N ALA A 782 23.93 7.47 -33.80
CA ALA A 782 24.05 6.94 -32.44
C ALA A 782 22.66 6.54 -31.92
N ARG A 783 22.61 5.57 -31.00
CA ARG A 783 21.35 5.10 -30.40
C ARG A 783 20.91 5.96 -29.20
N GLY A 784 21.83 6.75 -28.66
CA GLY A 784 21.59 7.82 -27.69
C GLY A 784 22.88 8.61 -27.43
N LEU A 785 22.86 9.46 -26.41
CA LEU A 785 24.01 10.08 -25.73
C LEU A 785 23.57 10.58 -24.34
N GLY A 786 24.39 10.35 -23.32
CA GLY A 786 24.08 10.70 -21.94
C GLY A 786 24.18 12.19 -21.59
N GLY A 787 23.20 12.68 -20.85
CA GLY A 787 23.11 14.07 -20.42
C GLY A 787 24.16 14.46 -19.38
N THR A 788 24.60 15.72 -19.43
CA THR A 788 25.58 16.29 -18.49
C THR A 788 25.14 17.68 -18.04
N THR A 789 25.66 18.18 -16.92
CA THR A 789 25.35 19.55 -16.44
C THR A 789 25.83 20.68 -17.36
N SER A 790 26.53 20.39 -18.47
CA SER A 790 26.84 21.35 -19.55
C SER A 790 26.01 21.15 -20.82
N PHE A 791 25.44 19.96 -21.00
CA PHE A 791 24.53 19.57 -22.09
C PHE A 791 23.41 18.72 -21.47
N PRO A 792 22.40 19.32 -20.83
CA PRO A 792 21.51 18.61 -19.90
C PRO A 792 20.37 17.87 -20.61
N VAL A 793 20.67 17.19 -21.72
CA VAL A 793 19.74 16.33 -22.46
C VAL A 793 20.34 14.93 -22.57
N SER A 794 19.64 13.93 -22.07
CA SER A 794 19.92 12.52 -22.43
C SER A 794 19.10 12.17 -23.67
N THR A 795 19.72 11.59 -24.69
CA THR A 795 19.03 11.27 -25.95
C THR A 795 18.87 9.78 -26.20
N GLY A 796 17.84 9.42 -26.97
CA GLY A 796 17.58 8.07 -27.45
C GLY A 796 17.14 8.05 -28.93
N ALA A 797 16.93 6.85 -29.47
CA ALA A 797 16.57 6.65 -30.88
C ALA A 797 15.28 5.82 -31.02
N GLU A 798 14.35 6.33 -31.84
CA GLU A 798 13.02 5.75 -32.13
C GLU A 798 13.02 4.22 -32.29
N GLU A 799 13.93 3.69 -33.11
CA GLU A 799 13.98 2.28 -33.50
C GLU A 799 14.37 1.33 -32.35
N ASN A 800 15.10 1.84 -31.35
CA ASN A 800 15.48 1.07 -30.16
C ASN A 800 14.40 1.15 -29.07
N VAL A 801 13.89 2.35 -28.86
CA VAL A 801 12.81 2.67 -27.90
C VAL A 801 11.52 1.92 -28.26
N LEU A 802 11.17 1.83 -29.55
CA LEU A 802 10.00 1.09 -30.06
C LEU A 802 10.31 -0.35 -30.52
N CYS A 803 11.49 -0.91 -30.19
CA CYS A 803 11.88 -2.29 -30.52
C CYS A 803 11.69 -2.70 -32.00
N TYR A 804 12.07 -1.85 -32.95
CA TYR A 804 11.90 -2.16 -34.37
C TYR A 804 12.65 -3.44 -34.75
N GLN A 805 12.02 -4.32 -35.53
CA GLN A 805 12.55 -5.66 -35.84
C GLN A 805 13.90 -5.63 -36.58
N HIS A 806 14.23 -4.51 -37.23
CA HIS A 806 15.49 -4.27 -37.91
C HIS A 806 16.56 -3.57 -37.06
N ASP A 807 16.24 -3.08 -35.86
CA ASP A 807 17.27 -2.60 -34.94
C ASP A 807 18.04 -3.78 -34.34
N SER A 808 19.36 -3.75 -34.46
CA SER A 808 20.25 -4.77 -33.90
C SER A 808 20.33 -4.71 -32.39
N LEU A 809 20.06 -3.55 -31.77
CA LEU A 809 20.13 -3.34 -30.33
C LEU A 809 18.76 -3.42 -29.64
N ARG A 810 17.68 -3.84 -30.33
CA ARG A 810 16.30 -3.93 -29.78
C ARG A 810 16.11 -4.84 -28.56
N VAL A 811 17.20 -5.47 -28.09
CA VAL A 811 17.27 -6.37 -26.93
C VAL A 811 17.68 -5.65 -25.65
N GLU A 812 18.33 -4.49 -25.77
CA GLU A 812 18.82 -3.65 -24.68
C GLU A 812 18.18 -2.25 -24.78
N ASP A 813 17.84 -1.63 -23.66
CA ASP A 813 17.28 -0.28 -23.66
C ASP A 813 18.42 0.75 -23.57
N ILE A 814 18.76 1.32 -24.72
CA ILE A 814 19.84 2.33 -24.82
C ILE A 814 19.38 3.68 -24.27
N PHE A 815 18.08 4.00 -24.29
CA PHE A 815 17.61 5.24 -23.68
C PHE A 815 17.80 5.20 -22.16
N MET A 816 17.50 4.07 -21.50
CA MET A 816 17.74 3.92 -20.06
C MET A 816 19.23 3.96 -19.70
N HIS A 817 20.13 3.42 -20.53
CA HIS A 817 21.59 3.56 -20.37
C HIS A 817 22.03 5.04 -20.36
N GLU A 818 21.62 5.78 -21.39
CA GLU A 818 22.02 7.18 -21.58
C GLU A 818 21.29 8.11 -20.60
N PHE A 819 20.11 7.73 -20.13
CA PHE A 819 19.44 8.38 -19.01
C PHE A 819 20.16 8.12 -17.68
N ALA A 820 20.73 6.92 -17.44
CA ALA A 820 21.50 6.61 -16.24
C ALA A 820 22.78 7.47 -16.11
N HIS A 821 23.49 7.74 -17.22
CA HIS A 821 24.58 8.74 -17.28
C HIS A 821 24.10 10.14 -16.86
N GLY A 822 22.87 10.49 -17.27
CA GLY A 822 22.17 11.71 -16.84
C GLY A 822 21.92 11.72 -15.34
N VAL A 823 21.25 10.70 -14.79
CA VAL A 823 20.94 10.57 -13.35
C VAL A 823 22.21 10.65 -12.51
N HIS A 824 23.32 10.03 -12.95
CA HIS A 824 24.61 10.16 -12.28
C HIS A 824 25.08 11.62 -12.23
N ASN A 825 25.17 12.29 -13.38
CA ASN A 825 25.77 13.62 -13.47
C ASN A 825 24.87 14.76 -12.96
N MET A 826 23.55 14.56 -12.96
CA MET A 826 22.53 15.59 -12.73
C MET A 826 21.67 15.35 -11.46
N ALA A 827 21.81 14.19 -10.81
CA ALA A 827 21.14 13.90 -9.53
C ALA A 827 22.08 13.25 -8.50
N ALA A 828 22.44 11.98 -8.67
CA ALA A 828 23.10 11.18 -7.63
C ALA A 828 24.40 11.82 -7.10
N LYS A 829 25.26 12.31 -7.99
CA LYS A 829 26.52 13.00 -7.65
C LYS A 829 26.34 14.33 -6.90
N ILE A 830 25.18 14.97 -7.02
CA ILE A 830 24.88 16.29 -6.44
C ILE A 830 24.22 16.14 -5.06
N VAL A 831 23.36 15.13 -4.93
CA VAL A 831 22.49 14.93 -3.77
C VAL A 831 23.08 13.95 -2.76
N ILE A 832 23.66 12.83 -3.21
CA ILE A 832 24.19 11.78 -2.33
C ILE A 832 25.64 12.11 -1.95
N PRO A 833 25.95 12.28 -0.65
CA PRO A 833 27.32 12.52 -0.20
C PRO A 833 28.28 11.41 -0.62
N ASP A 834 29.50 11.80 -1.02
CA ASP A 834 30.61 10.94 -1.44
C ASP A 834 30.35 9.84 -2.50
N PHE A 835 29.16 9.80 -3.11
CA PHE A 835 28.73 8.85 -4.14
C PHE A 835 29.79 8.60 -5.24
N ASN A 836 30.38 9.66 -5.80
CA ASN A 836 31.43 9.53 -6.82
C ASN A 836 32.70 8.83 -6.34
N ALA A 837 33.06 8.93 -5.06
CA ALA A 837 34.21 8.24 -4.47
C ALA A 837 33.88 6.76 -4.20
N ARG A 838 32.64 6.45 -3.81
CA ARG A 838 32.15 5.07 -3.65
C ARG A 838 32.02 4.34 -4.99
N LEU A 839 31.50 5.00 -6.02
CA LEU A 839 31.39 4.46 -7.37
C LEU A 839 32.77 4.19 -8.00
N GLU A 840 33.71 5.12 -7.88
CA GLU A 840 35.11 4.89 -8.31
C GLU A 840 35.74 3.72 -7.54
N ALA A 841 35.53 3.62 -6.22
CA ALA A 841 36.04 2.49 -5.44
C ALA A 841 35.42 1.14 -5.87
N ALA A 842 34.13 1.12 -6.20
CA ALA A 842 33.45 -0.06 -6.73
C ALA A 842 34.01 -0.49 -8.10
N TYR A 843 34.15 0.45 -9.04
CA TYR A 843 34.76 0.18 -10.35
C TYR A 843 36.19 -0.36 -10.23
N GLN A 844 37.02 0.22 -9.35
CA GLN A 844 38.38 -0.27 -9.13
C GLN A 844 38.41 -1.67 -8.49
N ASP A 845 37.46 -2.04 -7.61
CA ASP A 845 37.32 -3.42 -7.12
C ASP A 845 36.87 -4.39 -8.23
N ALA A 846 35.86 -4.02 -9.01
CA ALA A 846 35.37 -4.81 -10.14
C ALA A 846 36.49 -5.12 -11.14
N MET A 847 37.23 -4.10 -11.56
CA MET A 847 38.38 -4.25 -12.47
C MET A 847 39.52 -5.06 -11.85
N ALA A 848 39.80 -4.89 -10.55
CA ALA A 848 40.84 -5.66 -9.86
C ALA A 848 40.49 -7.16 -9.71
N ASN A 849 39.21 -7.49 -9.56
CA ASN A 849 38.71 -8.87 -9.49
C ASN A 849 38.40 -9.48 -10.87
N GLY A 850 38.47 -8.68 -11.95
CA GLY A 850 38.17 -9.13 -13.32
C GLY A 850 36.67 -9.30 -13.60
N ARG A 851 35.80 -8.67 -12.81
CA ARG A 851 34.38 -8.49 -13.17
C ARG A 851 34.29 -7.61 -14.41
N PHE A 852 33.28 -7.84 -15.25
CA PHE A 852 33.07 -7.09 -16.51
C PHE A 852 34.27 -7.12 -17.47
N ALA A 853 35.22 -8.04 -17.30
CA ALA A 853 36.43 -8.08 -18.14
C ALA A 853 36.10 -8.39 -19.61
N ASN A 854 36.41 -7.44 -20.49
CA ASN A 854 36.06 -7.44 -21.93
C ASN A 854 34.55 -7.26 -22.20
N THR A 855 33.86 -6.46 -21.38
CA THR A 855 32.53 -5.89 -21.70
C THR A 855 32.59 -4.36 -21.71
N TYR A 856 31.55 -3.71 -22.24
CA TYR A 856 31.46 -2.24 -22.33
C TYR A 856 31.56 -1.57 -20.95
N ALA A 857 30.95 -2.18 -19.92
CA ALA A 857 31.06 -1.82 -18.51
C ALA A 857 32.51 -1.72 -17.95
N ALA A 858 33.54 -2.20 -18.64
CA ALA A 858 34.94 -2.03 -18.23
C ALA A 858 35.62 -0.77 -18.80
N ASP A 859 35.11 -0.16 -19.87
CA ASP A 859 35.80 0.93 -20.57
C ASP A 859 35.90 2.22 -19.73
N THR A 860 34.86 2.55 -18.95
CA THR A 860 34.89 3.65 -17.98
C THR A 860 34.04 3.36 -16.73
N VAL A 861 34.31 4.10 -15.63
CA VAL A 861 33.47 4.14 -14.42
C VAL A 861 32.04 4.63 -14.70
N PHE A 862 31.80 5.32 -15.81
CA PHE A 862 30.47 5.76 -16.24
C PHE A 862 29.72 4.64 -16.96
N GLU A 863 30.37 3.91 -17.87
CA GLU A 863 29.74 2.74 -18.53
C GLU A 863 29.43 1.65 -17.49
N TYR A 864 30.35 1.43 -16.53
CA TYR A 864 30.16 0.56 -15.37
C TYR A 864 28.88 0.88 -14.58
N TRP A 865 28.59 2.17 -14.39
CA TRP A 865 27.35 2.62 -13.76
C TRP A 865 26.14 2.34 -14.66
N ALA A 866 26.15 2.81 -15.92
CA ALA A 866 25.00 2.72 -16.80
C ALA A 866 24.58 1.26 -17.12
N GLU A 867 25.55 0.37 -17.33
CA GLU A 867 25.33 -1.08 -17.51
C GLU A 867 24.77 -1.75 -16.24
N GLY A 868 25.24 -1.30 -15.06
CA GLY A 868 24.66 -1.69 -13.77
C GLY A 868 23.20 -1.28 -13.65
N VAL A 869 22.85 -0.06 -14.05
CA VAL A 869 21.46 0.43 -14.04
C VAL A 869 20.58 -0.31 -15.04
N GLN A 870 21.06 -0.60 -16.27
CA GLN A 870 20.31 -1.42 -17.22
C GLN A 870 20.05 -2.83 -16.68
N SER A 871 21.04 -3.45 -16.05
CA SER A 871 20.90 -4.80 -15.47
C SER A 871 19.94 -4.79 -14.27
N TYR A 872 20.02 -3.77 -13.42
CA TYR A 872 19.09 -3.57 -12.29
C TYR A 872 17.63 -3.36 -12.71
N PHE A 873 17.37 -2.95 -13.95
CA PHE A 873 16.02 -2.80 -14.49
C PHE A 873 15.61 -3.90 -15.49
N ASP A 874 16.40 -4.99 -15.57
CA ASP A 874 16.17 -6.14 -16.46
C ASP A 874 16.11 -5.77 -17.96
N VAL A 875 16.83 -4.71 -18.35
CA VAL A 875 16.88 -4.17 -19.73
C VAL A 875 18.28 -4.19 -20.38
N ASN A 876 19.25 -4.89 -19.78
CA ASN A 876 20.53 -5.20 -20.44
C ASN A 876 20.42 -6.47 -21.30
N HIS A 877 21.41 -6.74 -22.15
CA HIS A 877 21.42 -7.84 -23.12
C HIS A 877 22.35 -8.98 -22.71
N GLU A 878 21.79 -10.18 -22.56
CA GLU A 878 22.52 -11.38 -22.15
C GLU A 878 23.48 -11.92 -23.23
N ARG A 879 24.70 -12.28 -22.80
CA ARG A 879 25.70 -13.04 -23.55
C ARG A 879 26.47 -14.06 -22.70
N ASP A 880 26.04 -15.32 -22.74
CA ASP A 880 26.91 -16.47 -22.44
C ASP A 880 27.22 -17.28 -23.73
N PRO A 881 28.51 -17.39 -24.15
CA PRO A 881 29.68 -16.71 -23.60
C PRO A 881 29.70 -15.21 -23.97
N PRO A 882 30.43 -14.37 -23.20
CA PRO A 882 30.62 -12.94 -23.50
C PRO A 882 31.16 -12.71 -24.91
N ASP A 883 30.63 -11.71 -25.62
CA ASP A 883 30.94 -11.46 -27.04
C ASP A 883 31.95 -10.32 -27.29
N GLY A 884 32.41 -9.68 -26.22
CA GLY A 884 33.31 -8.50 -26.26
C GLY A 884 32.60 -7.17 -26.02
N ILE A 885 31.26 -7.18 -25.90
CA ILE A 885 30.44 -6.02 -25.51
C ILE A 885 29.63 -6.38 -24.26
N HIS A 886 28.93 -7.52 -24.27
CA HIS A 886 28.03 -7.96 -23.18
C HIS A 886 28.52 -9.24 -22.49
N ASN A 887 27.93 -9.59 -21.33
CA ASN A 887 28.16 -10.85 -20.59
C ASN A 887 26.84 -11.47 -20.07
N HIS A 888 26.94 -12.43 -19.13
CA HIS A 888 25.82 -13.18 -18.54
C HIS A 888 25.08 -12.47 -17.39
N VAL A 889 25.29 -11.15 -17.20
CA VAL A 889 24.70 -10.39 -16.09
C VAL A 889 23.78 -9.34 -16.69
N ASN A 890 22.48 -9.63 -16.77
CA ASN A 890 21.53 -8.72 -17.39
C ASN A 890 20.24 -8.49 -16.58
N THR A 891 20.10 -9.15 -15.43
CA THR A 891 19.00 -8.97 -14.47
C THR A 891 19.47 -8.41 -13.13
N ARG A 892 18.52 -7.90 -12.34
CA ARG A 892 18.77 -7.39 -10.97
C ARG A 892 19.34 -8.47 -10.06
N GLU A 893 18.77 -9.66 -10.12
CA GLU A 893 19.16 -10.84 -9.35
C GLU A 893 20.62 -11.23 -9.63
N GLU A 894 21.03 -11.24 -10.89
CA GLU A 894 22.41 -11.54 -11.28
C GLU A 894 23.37 -10.44 -10.85
N LEU A 895 23.00 -9.17 -10.99
CA LEU A 895 23.82 -8.04 -10.56
C LEU A 895 24.09 -8.09 -9.05
N MET A 896 23.07 -8.36 -8.24
CA MET A 896 23.16 -8.51 -6.78
C MET A 896 24.16 -9.62 -6.37
N VAL A 897 24.25 -10.71 -7.13
CA VAL A 897 25.16 -11.83 -6.86
C VAL A 897 26.56 -11.60 -7.44
N TYR A 898 26.67 -10.96 -8.60
CA TYR A 898 27.92 -10.77 -9.35
C TYR A 898 28.75 -9.61 -8.83
N ASP A 899 28.12 -8.43 -8.67
CA ASP A 899 28.71 -7.25 -8.04
C ASP A 899 27.74 -6.61 -7.04
N PRO A 900 27.68 -7.14 -5.80
CA PRO A 900 26.87 -6.54 -4.75
C PRO A 900 27.29 -5.10 -4.38
N VAL A 901 28.48 -4.63 -4.76
CA VAL A 901 28.90 -3.25 -4.48
C VAL A 901 28.24 -2.29 -5.47
N LEU A 902 28.19 -2.67 -6.75
CA LEU A 902 27.42 -1.95 -7.78
C LEU A 902 25.92 -2.04 -7.51
N TYR A 903 25.37 -3.23 -7.20
CA TYR A 903 23.95 -3.38 -6.84
C TYR A 903 23.54 -2.42 -5.71
N ASN A 904 24.29 -2.36 -4.61
CA ASN A 904 23.98 -1.47 -3.49
C ASN A 904 24.05 0.02 -3.86
N LEU A 905 24.95 0.43 -4.76
CA LEU A 905 25.02 1.81 -5.27
C LEU A 905 23.86 2.15 -6.23
N VAL A 906 23.37 1.17 -6.98
CA VAL A 906 22.20 1.35 -7.85
C VAL A 906 20.91 1.35 -7.02
N HIS A 907 20.79 0.47 -6.03
CA HIS A 907 19.65 0.39 -5.10
C HIS A 907 19.52 1.64 -4.21
N GLU A 908 20.61 2.27 -3.78
CA GLU A 908 20.58 3.57 -3.07
C GLU A 908 19.98 4.72 -3.92
N VAL A 909 20.08 4.62 -5.24
CA VAL A 909 19.54 5.60 -6.20
C VAL A 909 18.11 5.22 -6.62
N PHE A 910 17.79 3.93 -6.66
CA PHE A 910 16.50 3.38 -7.07
C PHE A 910 15.92 2.37 -6.04
N PRO A 911 15.65 2.79 -4.78
CA PRO A 911 15.31 1.90 -3.66
C PRO A 911 13.90 1.27 -3.73
N CYS A 912 13.00 1.75 -4.57
CA CYS A 912 11.66 1.18 -4.69
C CYS A 912 11.65 -0.18 -5.41
N GLU A 913 12.74 -0.58 -6.06
CA GLU A 913 12.81 -1.83 -6.84
C GLU A 913 11.79 -1.90 -8.01
N ASN A 914 11.40 -0.76 -8.56
CA ASN A 914 10.53 -0.65 -9.74
C ASN A 914 11.04 -1.57 -10.90
N ARG A 915 10.17 -2.27 -11.66
CA ARG A 915 10.54 -3.07 -12.85
C ARG A 915 9.81 -2.64 -14.13
N VAL A 916 10.55 -2.51 -15.24
CA VAL A 916 10.08 -1.94 -16.52
C VAL A 916 9.08 -2.89 -17.19
N VAL A 917 8.03 -2.36 -17.83
CA VAL A 917 7.13 -3.21 -18.63
C VAL A 917 7.90 -3.88 -19.77
N LYS A 918 7.69 -5.19 -19.93
CA LYS A 918 8.37 -6.08 -20.90
C LYS A 918 8.52 -5.41 -22.27
N ARG A 919 9.75 -5.02 -22.62
CA ARG A 919 10.03 -4.36 -23.90
C ARG A 919 9.63 -5.26 -25.07
N CYS A 920 9.21 -4.63 -26.16
CA CYS A 920 8.87 -5.28 -27.42
C CYS A 920 7.60 -6.17 -27.40
N VAL A 921 6.77 -6.07 -26.36
CA VAL A 921 5.41 -6.65 -26.31
C VAL A 921 4.41 -5.62 -26.82
N LYS A 922 3.28 -6.03 -27.42
CA LYS A 922 2.25 -5.09 -27.92
C LYS A 922 1.21 -4.72 -26.87
N ASP A 923 0.86 -5.68 -26.02
CA ASP A 923 -0.14 -5.55 -24.98
C ASP A 923 0.60 -5.32 -23.66
N TYR A 924 0.55 -4.09 -23.15
CA TYR A 924 1.28 -3.66 -21.96
C TYR A 924 0.38 -3.76 -20.73
N ASP A 925 0.68 -4.71 -19.85
CA ASP A 925 -0.03 -4.90 -18.58
C ASP A 925 0.05 -3.62 -17.71
N ALA A 926 -1.02 -3.35 -16.94
CA ALA A 926 -1.02 -2.25 -15.97
C ALA A 926 0.10 -2.44 -14.96
N SER A 927 0.97 -1.44 -14.85
CA SER A 927 2.23 -1.53 -14.14
C SER A 927 2.24 -0.54 -12.97
N GLU A 928 2.47 -1.06 -11.77
CA GLU A 928 2.53 -0.26 -10.55
C GLU A 928 3.90 0.40 -10.44
N ILE A 929 3.94 1.74 -10.51
CA ILE A 929 5.12 2.53 -10.17
C ILE A 929 5.03 2.89 -8.68
N LYS A 930 5.94 2.33 -7.88
CA LYS A 930 6.15 2.72 -6.49
C LYS A 930 6.92 4.05 -6.45
N VAL A 931 6.56 4.96 -5.54
CA VAL A 931 7.14 6.31 -5.45
C VAL A 931 7.67 6.55 -4.03
N ASP A 932 8.74 7.35 -3.91
CA ASP A 932 9.26 7.92 -2.63
C ASP A 932 9.41 6.91 -1.46
N CYS A 933 9.92 5.70 -1.75
CA CYS A 933 9.85 4.57 -0.82
C CYS A 933 10.66 4.72 0.48
N GLU A 934 11.64 5.63 0.52
CA GLU A 934 12.34 5.98 1.77
C GLU A 934 11.48 6.81 2.72
N ASN A 935 10.40 7.43 2.23
CA ASN A 935 9.48 8.29 2.97
C ASN A 935 8.05 7.71 3.04
N GLY A 936 7.86 6.46 2.63
CA GLY A 936 6.66 5.66 2.93
C GLY A 936 5.36 6.06 2.22
N LEU A 937 5.38 6.72 1.05
CA LEU A 937 4.14 7.17 0.40
C LEU A 937 4.03 6.98 -1.12
N ALA A 938 2.85 6.44 -1.47
CA ALA A 938 2.24 6.34 -2.80
C ALA A 938 2.80 5.28 -3.77
N ARG A 939 1.88 4.45 -4.28
CA ARG A 939 2.06 3.66 -5.50
C ARG A 939 1.06 4.15 -6.54
N THR A 940 1.49 4.32 -7.79
CA THR A 940 0.66 4.76 -8.92
C THR A 940 0.53 3.63 -9.92
N LEU A 941 -0.68 3.08 -10.08
CA LEU A 941 -0.99 2.20 -11.21
C LEU A 941 -1.00 3.00 -12.50
N ILE A 942 0.00 2.75 -13.35
CA ILE A 942 0.02 3.23 -14.74
C ILE A 942 -0.48 2.11 -15.63
N ASP A 943 -1.69 2.27 -16.16
CA ASP A 943 -2.24 1.37 -17.17
C ASP A 943 -1.42 1.50 -18.46
N GLY A 944 -0.63 0.48 -18.79
CA GLY A 944 0.23 0.45 -19.98
C GLY A 944 -0.55 0.66 -21.27
N SER A 945 -1.83 0.24 -21.32
CA SER A 945 -2.71 0.45 -22.48
C SER A 945 -3.20 1.90 -22.65
N THR A 946 -3.04 2.74 -21.62
CA THR A 946 -3.30 4.20 -21.73
C THR A 946 -2.12 4.99 -22.31
N ILE A 947 -0.90 4.47 -22.16
CA ILE A 947 0.33 5.03 -22.77
C ILE A 947 0.56 4.43 -24.17
N PHE A 948 0.25 3.14 -24.39
CA PHE A 948 0.56 2.42 -25.65
C PHE A 948 -0.69 1.76 -26.24
N ASN A 949 -1.00 2.03 -27.53
CA ASN A 949 -2.20 1.53 -28.25
C ASN A 949 -1.87 0.56 -29.40
#